data_AF-A0A3M1Y4Q0-F1
#
_entry.id   AF-A0A3M1Y4Q0-F1
#
_cell.length_a   1.000
_cell.length_b   1.000
_cell.length_c   1.000
_cell.angle_alpha   90.00
_cell.angle_beta   90.00
_cell.angle_gamma   90.00
#
_symmetry.space_group_name_H-M   'P 1'
#
loop_
_entity.id
_entity.type
_entity.pdbx_description
1 polymer ?
#
loop_
_entity_poly.entity_id
_entity_poly.type
_entity_poly.pdbx_seq_one_letter_code
_entity_poly.pdbx_strand_id
1 'polypeptide(L)'
;MTFLEDSRIPSQLLQLPKDQYAVLVLMAVAYEAMDARSLVNMRRGLPAPYKEHFPEGDREMRKALRELEKAKYIKRGTQSRFRIQPDLSWRILREVLREKEAVAPLAEVVRRASPIRSTFTCSWHQHLRELQLLLMEREGKAFLERLEMSRYIMGRNDSQPFDPIGYFFDRPFDPAFLASFSPQFQLNICFELVQRKIGFLENVSPYLPLLQQLLEEAPDQRLRQQILNLMASLYAMQGQVAKAEALLSHPVGFPDPGLQALHLATIELIRGDHAAALEGFQLANRRLKARGYFTDQWNGVFHALLLLWEKDYAKVQAYARRKSMYDGAFEVIESAALFQQNQEAAARSCLNSKKGHPSPLAAMLLGLVHIWIDVPMEASLRAHLRGLLEIATEHGYPLYAREYLAILAAAGEELPRKLKQQAQAVAQAAGEATFLDRLEQSEPWQRALEVMLRLQAQSPSQSQGPGSRVIWLVDFDRKEIQPIEQKRSKQGGWTKGRNIALKRLYTGEVDELTAQDHRIRSALNHYSYGYYGNDEYEWNVDAAFAQMAGHPLLFLKSNPSVSVELVQAKPELIVAEEGSHFVLTLDPPVDRPGPQLIRETNTRYQLLDVTPAQWEIFQLFSRGSIRIPIKARDLLAKAVANVAPVLPVQSELLGESVDLPDVEASACPHILLLPIGDGFKVELFVKPFQTDPPYLKPGEGRELLIAEVGGVRTRTRRDLKAEQAQADALLAACPTLQAHPAYRQEWQLEETEDALNLLTELLPLREAGQVVVEWPKGEKLRLAGTADLNQVALQVKAKQDWLALDGEVQVSEGRVIALQELLRRMQDDPSSRFVTLEDGQYLALTQKLRQHLLEMQALVTNRKGELRMHGLAGELLEEMSEAGAKLKANAAWKRQQARLREARSLVPVVPPDFQADLRPYQEEGFRWLSRLAHWGVGACLADDMGLGKTVQALALL
;
A
#
# COMPACT_ATOMS: atom_id res chain seq x y z
N MET A 1 -61.15 -23.93 -17.16
CA MET A 1 -60.83 -25.35 -17.50
C MET A 1 -60.54 -25.48 -19.00
N THR A 2 -59.64 -24.62 -19.52
CA THR A 2 -59.05 -24.68 -20.88
C THR A 2 -57.56 -25.03 -20.82
N PHE A 3 -56.95 -24.97 -19.62
CA PHE A 3 -55.54 -25.26 -19.32
C PHE A 3 -55.06 -26.68 -19.66
N LEU A 4 -55.94 -27.61 -20.03
CA LEU A 4 -55.61 -29.03 -20.21
C LEU A 4 -55.68 -29.48 -21.68
N GLU A 5 -56.18 -28.65 -22.59
CA GLU A 5 -56.48 -29.07 -23.98
C GLU A 5 -55.77 -28.21 -25.06
N ASP A 6 -54.98 -27.21 -24.69
CA ASP A 6 -54.29 -26.36 -25.66
C ASP A 6 -52.96 -26.95 -26.15
N SER A 7 -52.84 -27.09 -27.47
CA SER A 7 -51.73 -27.66 -28.26
C SER A 7 -50.33 -27.04 -28.07
N ARG A 8 -50.17 -26.13 -27.10
CA ARG A 8 -48.95 -25.33 -26.86
C ARG A 8 -48.27 -25.61 -25.52
N ILE A 9 -48.88 -26.43 -24.67
CA ILE A 9 -48.21 -27.00 -23.50
C ILE A 9 -47.12 -27.95 -24.02
N PRO A 10 -45.86 -27.91 -23.50
CA PRO A 10 -44.85 -28.89 -23.86
C PRO A 10 -45.47 -30.29 -23.81
N SER A 11 -45.37 -31.07 -24.89
CA SER A 11 -46.05 -32.36 -25.04
C SER A 11 -45.86 -33.31 -23.85
N GLN A 12 -44.77 -33.13 -23.10
CA GLN A 12 -44.42 -33.84 -21.86
C GLN A 12 -45.30 -33.49 -20.64
N LEU A 13 -45.85 -32.27 -20.55
CA LEU A 13 -46.72 -31.85 -19.44
C LEU A 13 -48.18 -32.24 -19.66
N LEU A 14 -48.63 -32.33 -20.92
CA LEU A 14 -49.95 -32.88 -21.28
C LEU A 14 -50.09 -34.37 -20.96
N GLN A 15 -48.97 -35.07 -20.76
CA GLN A 15 -48.93 -36.49 -20.38
C GLN A 15 -49.01 -36.71 -18.86
N LEU A 16 -49.00 -35.64 -18.05
CA LEU A 16 -49.09 -35.76 -16.59
C LEU A 16 -50.53 -36.03 -16.14
N PRO A 17 -50.71 -36.87 -15.10
CA PRO A 17 -51.97 -36.95 -14.38
C PRO A 17 -52.48 -35.57 -13.94
N LYS A 18 -53.79 -35.33 -14.05
CA LYS A 18 -54.41 -34.02 -13.76
C LYS A 18 -54.08 -33.49 -12.36
N ASP A 19 -53.95 -34.40 -11.39
CA ASP A 19 -53.58 -34.09 -10.01
C ASP A 19 -52.12 -33.65 -9.84
N GLN A 20 -51.20 -34.25 -10.59
CA GLN A 20 -49.79 -33.85 -10.60
C GLN A 20 -49.59 -32.51 -11.31
N TYR A 21 -50.29 -32.27 -12.42
CA TYR A 21 -50.25 -30.99 -13.12
C TYR A 21 -50.83 -29.86 -12.25
N ALA A 22 -51.95 -30.11 -11.55
CA ALA A 22 -52.53 -29.14 -10.61
C ALA A 22 -51.53 -28.75 -9.50
N VAL A 23 -50.79 -29.73 -8.94
CA VAL A 23 -49.73 -29.47 -7.95
C VAL A 23 -48.61 -28.59 -8.54
N LEU A 24 -48.18 -28.83 -9.78
CA LEU A 24 -47.18 -27.99 -10.45
C LEU A 24 -47.69 -26.57 -10.68
N VAL A 25 -48.96 -26.37 -11.03
CA VAL A 25 -49.59 -25.04 -11.16
C VAL A 25 -49.52 -24.28 -9.84
N LEU A 26 -49.91 -24.91 -8.73
CA LEU A 26 -49.88 -24.26 -7.42
C LEU A 26 -48.45 -23.92 -6.98
N MET A 27 -47.50 -24.81 -7.23
CA MET A 27 -46.07 -24.58 -6.95
C MET A 27 -45.49 -23.48 -7.84
N ALA A 28 -45.91 -23.39 -9.11
CA ALA A 28 -45.51 -22.32 -10.02
C ALA A 28 -46.03 -20.97 -9.54
N VAL A 29 -47.30 -20.89 -9.12
CA VAL A 29 -47.91 -19.65 -8.58
C VAL A 29 -47.27 -19.23 -7.26
N ALA A 30 -46.92 -20.18 -6.39
CA ALA A 30 -46.29 -19.89 -5.11
C ALA A 30 -44.81 -19.49 -5.23
N TYR A 31 -44.09 -19.97 -6.25
CA TYR A 31 -42.66 -19.71 -6.55
C TYR A 31 -41.65 -19.93 -5.39
N GLU A 32 -42.11 -20.47 -4.26
CA GLU A 32 -41.36 -20.75 -3.05
C GLU A 32 -41.19 -22.25 -2.84
N ALA A 33 -40.22 -22.63 -2.01
CA ALA A 33 -40.11 -24.02 -1.59
C ALA A 33 -41.34 -24.40 -0.75
N MET A 34 -42.05 -25.48 -1.08
CA MET A 34 -43.30 -25.87 -0.42
C MET A 34 -43.23 -27.28 0.13
N ASP A 35 -43.81 -27.53 1.31
CA ASP A 35 -44.03 -28.88 1.82
C ASP A 35 -45.46 -29.38 1.50
N ALA A 36 -45.69 -30.69 1.66
CA ALA A 36 -46.99 -31.29 1.38
C ALA A 36 -48.13 -30.67 2.20
N ARG A 37 -47.87 -30.30 3.46
CA ARG A 37 -48.87 -29.69 4.36
C ARG A 37 -49.29 -28.30 3.85
N SER A 38 -48.34 -27.50 3.38
CA SER A 38 -48.60 -26.16 2.85
C SER A 38 -49.45 -26.25 1.57
N LEU A 39 -49.16 -27.21 0.69
CA LEU A 39 -49.95 -27.44 -0.53
C LEU A 39 -51.37 -27.93 -0.21
N VAL A 40 -51.53 -28.82 0.78
CA VAL A 40 -52.87 -29.26 1.25
C VAL A 40 -53.64 -28.11 1.89
N ASN A 41 -52.96 -27.24 2.66
CA ASN A 41 -53.58 -26.05 3.24
C ASN A 41 -54.02 -25.04 2.16
N MET A 42 -53.20 -24.82 1.13
CA MET A 42 -53.56 -24.00 -0.01
C MET A 42 -54.77 -24.59 -0.76
N ARG A 43 -54.76 -25.90 -1.04
CA ARG A 43 -55.90 -26.60 -1.64
C ARG A 43 -57.22 -26.35 -0.89
N ARG A 44 -57.20 -26.35 0.45
CA ARG A 44 -58.42 -26.13 1.26
C ARG A 44 -59.07 -24.77 1.02
N GLY A 45 -58.28 -23.75 0.67
CA GLY A 45 -58.74 -22.41 0.36
C GLY A 45 -59.22 -22.21 -1.07
N LEU A 46 -59.03 -23.18 -1.97
CA LEU A 46 -59.48 -23.08 -3.36
C LEU A 46 -60.99 -23.30 -3.51
N PRO A 47 -61.67 -22.62 -4.44
CA PRO A 47 -63.07 -22.87 -4.77
C PRO A 47 -63.29 -24.30 -5.29
N ALA A 48 -64.50 -24.84 -5.09
CA ALA A 48 -64.90 -26.20 -5.48
C ALA A 48 -64.44 -26.63 -6.90
N PRO A 49 -64.64 -25.84 -7.99
CA PRO A 49 -64.23 -26.26 -9.34
C PRO A 49 -62.71 -26.43 -9.53
N TYR A 50 -61.88 -25.87 -8.65
CA TYR A 50 -60.41 -25.98 -8.72
C TYR A 50 -59.87 -27.02 -7.73
N LYS A 51 -60.53 -27.17 -6.58
CA LYS A 51 -60.12 -28.03 -5.45
C LYS A 51 -60.18 -29.53 -5.74
N GLU A 52 -61.10 -29.95 -6.61
CA GLU A 52 -61.34 -31.35 -6.99
C GLU A 52 -60.18 -31.96 -7.80
N HIS A 53 -59.36 -31.12 -8.42
CA HIS A 53 -58.20 -31.58 -9.20
C HIS A 53 -56.94 -31.78 -8.37
N PHE A 54 -56.95 -31.49 -7.07
CA PHE A 54 -55.77 -31.65 -6.22
C PHE A 54 -55.85 -32.89 -5.33
N PRO A 55 -54.70 -33.54 -5.02
CA PRO A 55 -54.64 -34.66 -4.07
C PRO A 55 -55.29 -34.33 -2.73
N GLU A 56 -56.08 -35.27 -2.19
CA GLU A 56 -56.99 -34.94 -1.09
C GLU A 56 -56.32 -34.74 0.27
N GLY A 57 -55.42 -35.66 0.62
CA GLY A 57 -54.72 -35.71 1.90
C GLY A 57 -53.20 -35.57 1.76
N ASP A 58 -52.54 -35.49 2.92
CA ASP A 58 -51.07 -35.36 3.00
C ASP A 58 -50.36 -36.57 2.37
N ARG A 59 -50.96 -37.77 2.43
CA ARG A 59 -50.40 -39.00 1.88
C ARG A 59 -50.37 -38.99 0.35
N GLU A 60 -51.49 -38.61 -0.27
CA GLU A 60 -51.64 -38.49 -1.72
C GLU A 60 -50.77 -37.35 -2.26
N MET A 61 -50.72 -36.21 -1.55
CA MET A 61 -49.86 -35.07 -1.91
C MET A 61 -48.36 -35.46 -1.89
N ARG A 62 -47.90 -36.19 -0.88
CA ARG A 62 -46.52 -36.72 -0.83
C ARG A 62 -46.24 -37.76 -1.92
N LYS A 63 -47.25 -38.49 -2.38
CA LYS A 63 -47.10 -39.41 -3.51
C LYS A 63 -46.90 -38.60 -4.81
N ALA A 64 -47.74 -37.60 -5.05
CA ALA A 64 -47.61 -36.71 -6.21
C ALA A 64 -46.25 -35.98 -6.25
N LEU A 65 -45.80 -35.42 -5.13
CA LEU A 65 -44.48 -34.75 -5.04
C LEU A 65 -43.32 -35.70 -5.34
N ARG A 66 -43.36 -36.95 -4.88
CA ARG A 66 -42.30 -37.94 -5.17
C ARG A 66 -42.24 -38.32 -6.64
N GLU A 67 -43.38 -38.46 -7.30
CA GLU A 67 -43.42 -38.76 -8.73
C GLU A 67 -42.94 -37.56 -9.57
N LEU A 68 -43.33 -36.33 -9.18
CA LEU A 68 -42.84 -35.10 -9.80
C LEU A 68 -41.32 -34.89 -9.58
N GLU A 69 -40.78 -35.28 -8.42
CA GLU A 69 -39.35 -35.26 -8.12
C GLU A 69 -38.58 -36.28 -8.98
N LYS A 70 -39.09 -37.52 -9.09
CA LYS A 70 -38.50 -38.54 -9.96
C LYS A 70 -38.47 -38.10 -11.43
N ALA A 71 -39.53 -37.44 -11.89
CA ALA A 71 -39.62 -36.86 -13.22
C ALA A 71 -38.81 -35.57 -13.41
N LYS A 72 -38.10 -35.10 -12.36
CA LYS A 72 -37.23 -33.90 -12.35
C LYS A 72 -37.95 -32.57 -12.57
N TYR A 73 -39.28 -32.53 -12.49
CA TYR A 73 -40.07 -31.30 -12.56
C TYR A 73 -39.90 -30.42 -11.32
N ILE A 74 -39.63 -31.04 -10.18
CA ILE A 74 -39.33 -30.36 -8.91
C ILE A 74 -38.03 -30.90 -8.29
N LYS A 75 -37.35 -30.08 -7.50
CA LYS A 75 -36.17 -30.42 -6.71
C LYS A 75 -36.50 -30.38 -5.22
N ARG A 76 -36.01 -31.36 -4.47
CA ARG A 76 -36.12 -31.36 -3.00
C ARG A 76 -35.01 -30.50 -2.40
N GLY A 77 -35.39 -29.57 -1.53
CA GLY A 77 -34.51 -28.71 -0.74
C GLY A 77 -34.41 -29.17 0.71
N THR A 78 -33.94 -28.28 1.58
CA THR A 78 -33.84 -28.51 3.02
C THR A 78 -35.22 -28.66 3.67
N GLN A 79 -35.30 -29.42 4.76
CA GLN A 79 -36.53 -29.62 5.56
C GLN A 79 -37.72 -30.26 4.80
N SER A 80 -37.47 -31.10 3.78
CA SER A 80 -38.52 -31.76 2.98
C SER A 80 -39.46 -30.78 2.23
N ARG A 81 -38.98 -29.58 1.92
CA ARG A 81 -39.64 -28.64 1.01
C ARG A 81 -39.19 -28.92 -0.42
N PHE A 82 -40.10 -28.78 -1.38
CA PHE A 82 -39.86 -29.00 -2.79
C PHE A 82 -39.97 -27.69 -3.55
N ARG A 83 -39.20 -27.55 -4.62
CA ARG A 83 -39.17 -26.35 -5.45
C ARG A 83 -39.28 -26.71 -6.91
N ILE A 84 -40.14 -26.02 -7.63
CA ILE A 84 -40.29 -26.18 -9.08
C ILE A 84 -39.06 -25.65 -9.83
N GLN A 85 -38.69 -26.28 -10.96
CA GLN A 85 -37.63 -25.73 -11.81
C GLN A 85 -38.03 -24.33 -12.32
N PRO A 86 -37.13 -23.33 -12.33
CA PRO A 86 -37.45 -21.97 -12.77
C PRO A 86 -38.04 -21.89 -14.20
N ASP A 87 -37.43 -22.59 -15.17
CA ASP A 87 -37.90 -22.55 -16.57
C ASP A 87 -39.28 -23.21 -16.73
N LEU A 88 -39.54 -24.26 -15.96
CA LEU A 88 -40.84 -24.92 -15.94
C LEU A 88 -41.91 -24.04 -15.28
N SER A 89 -41.56 -23.39 -14.17
CA SER A 89 -42.44 -22.46 -13.46
C SER A 89 -42.89 -21.33 -14.36
N TRP A 90 -41.97 -20.73 -15.13
CA TRP A 90 -42.29 -19.69 -16.10
C TRP A 90 -43.24 -20.18 -17.20
N ARG A 91 -43.01 -21.38 -17.76
CA ARG A 91 -43.88 -21.97 -18.80
C ARG A 91 -45.31 -22.16 -18.30
N ILE A 92 -45.46 -22.74 -17.12
CA ILE A 92 -46.77 -22.98 -16.50
C ILE A 92 -47.46 -21.66 -16.18
N LEU A 93 -46.72 -20.71 -15.61
CA LEU A 93 -47.24 -19.38 -15.29
C LEU A 93 -47.82 -18.67 -16.51
N ARG A 94 -47.15 -18.73 -17.67
CA ARG A 94 -47.61 -18.08 -18.91
C ARG A 94 -48.96 -18.61 -19.39
N GLU A 95 -49.22 -19.90 -19.19
CA GLU A 95 -50.54 -20.47 -19.48
C GLU A 95 -51.58 -20.07 -18.44
N VAL A 96 -51.24 -20.11 -17.14
CA VAL A 96 -52.12 -19.65 -16.05
C VAL A 96 -52.58 -18.21 -16.26
N LEU A 97 -51.68 -17.34 -16.73
CA LEU A 97 -51.92 -15.93 -17.03
C LEU A 97 -52.96 -15.65 -18.13
N ARG A 98 -53.30 -16.66 -18.96
CA ARG A 98 -54.27 -16.54 -20.05
C ARG A 98 -55.72 -16.79 -19.61
N GLU A 99 -55.96 -17.53 -18.51
CA GLU A 99 -57.33 -17.70 -17.98
C GLU A 99 -57.61 -16.75 -16.81
N LYS A 100 -58.41 -15.71 -17.08
CA LYS A 100 -58.72 -14.65 -16.12
C LYS A 100 -59.47 -15.14 -14.87
N GLU A 101 -60.28 -16.18 -14.98
CA GLU A 101 -61.17 -16.66 -13.90
C GLU A 101 -60.45 -17.46 -12.81
N ALA A 102 -59.27 -18.02 -13.11
CA ALA A 102 -58.52 -18.85 -12.16
C ALA A 102 -57.53 -18.03 -11.30
N VAL A 103 -57.22 -16.80 -11.71
CA VAL A 103 -56.15 -15.99 -11.13
C VAL A 103 -56.44 -15.53 -9.70
N ALA A 104 -57.57 -14.87 -9.47
CA ALA A 104 -57.86 -14.26 -8.17
C ALA A 104 -57.95 -15.29 -7.02
N PRO A 105 -58.61 -16.46 -7.20
CA PRO A 105 -58.61 -17.48 -6.16
C PRO A 105 -57.23 -18.08 -5.88
N LEU A 106 -56.37 -18.23 -6.90
CA LEU A 106 -55.01 -18.74 -6.72
C LEU A 106 -54.13 -17.73 -5.97
N ALA A 107 -54.21 -16.45 -6.31
CA ALA A 107 -53.44 -15.37 -5.68
C ALA A 107 -53.81 -15.21 -4.19
N GLU A 108 -55.11 -15.21 -3.87
CA GLU A 108 -55.61 -15.09 -2.50
C GLU A 108 -55.13 -16.25 -1.62
N VAL A 109 -55.26 -17.48 -2.13
CA VAL A 109 -54.83 -18.70 -1.43
C VAL A 109 -53.33 -18.69 -1.14
N VAL A 110 -52.52 -18.26 -2.12
CA VAL A 110 -51.07 -18.18 -1.96
C VAL A 110 -50.65 -17.12 -0.95
N ARG A 111 -51.25 -15.91 -1.01
CA ARG A 111 -50.98 -14.84 -0.02
C ARG A 111 -51.42 -15.23 1.38
N ARG A 112 -52.52 -15.96 1.53
CA ARG A 112 -53.00 -16.46 2.83
C ARG A 112 -52.10 -17.54 3.42
N ALA A 113 -51.58 -18.43 2.59
CA ALA A 113 -50.72 -19.53 3.02
C ALA A 113 -49.26 -19.11 3.25
N SER A 114 -48.75 -18.09 2.55
CA SER A 114 -47.42 -17.51 2.75
C SER A 114 -47.48 -15.97 2.78
N PRO A 115 -47.95 -15.36 3.88
CA PRO A 115 -48.11 -13.91 3.96
C PRO A 115 -46.76 -13.18 4.05
N ILE A 116 -46.63 -12.08 3.30
CA ILE A 116 -45.49 -11.16 3.43
C ILE A 116 -45.79 -10.21 4.60
N ARG A 117 -45.10 -10.42 5.73
CA ARG A 117 -45.29 -9.63 6.96
C ARG A 117 -44.66 -8.24 6.89
N SER A 118 -43.59 -8.09 6.11
CA SER A 118 -42.93 -6.81 5.85
C SER A 118 -42.25 -6.87 4.49
N THR A 119 -42.37 -5.77 3.74
CA THR A 119 -41.70 -5.58 2.44
C THR A 119 -40.18 -5.47 2.55
N PHE A 120 -39.65 -5.17 3.74
CA PHE A 120 -38.22 -5.02 4.00
C PHE A 120 -37.52 -6.29 4.50
N THR A 121 -38.29 -7.32 4.89
CA THR A 121 -37.75 -8.59 5.42
C THR A 121 -38.21 -9.83 4.63
N CYS A 122 -38.88 -9.64 3.50
CA CYS A 122 -39.29 -10.76 2.64
C CYS A 122 -38.09 -11.36 1.89
N SER A 123 -38.12 -12.68 1.69
CA SER A 123 -37.13 -13.36 0.84
C SER A 123 -37.27 -12.95 -0.63
N TRP A 124 -36.19 -13.11 -1.39
CA TRP A 124 -36.21 -12.86 -2.85
C TRP A 124 -37.32 -13.65 -3.57
N HIS A 125 -37.57 -14.90 -3.16
CA HIS A 125 -38.62 -15.74 -3.73
C HIS A 125 -40.02 -15.21 -3.43
N GLN A 126 -40.25 -14.72 -2.21
CA GLN A 126 -41.49 -14.03 -1.83
C GLN A 126 -41.69 -12.75 -2.64
N HIS A 127 -40.60 -12.03 -2.93
CA HIS A 127 -40.66 -10.83 -3.76
C HIS A 127 -41.02 -11.15 -5.22
N LEU A 128 -40.35 -12.12 -5.85
CA LEU A 128 -40.65 -12.58 -7.21
C LEU A 128 -42.06 -13.17 -7.34
N ARG A 129 -42.49 -13.96 -6.36
CA ARG A 129 -43.87 -14.46 -6.28
C ARG A 129 -44.87 -13.30 -6.29
N GLU A 130 -44.63 -12.26 -5.50
CA GLU A 130 -45.55 -11.14 -5.44
C GLU A 130 -45.58 -10.33 -6.74
N LEU A 131 -44.42 -10.10 -7.38
CA LEU A 131 -44.37 -9.53 -8.73
C LEU A 131 -45.18 -10.38 -9.72
N GLN A 132 -45.04 -11.69 -9.64
CA GLN A 132 -45.80 -12.64 -10.46
C GLN A 132 -47.31 -12.55 -10.20
N LEU A 133 -47.76 -12.47 -8.95
CA LEU A 133 -49.17 -12.33 -8.60
C LEU A 133 -49.75 -11.02 -9.15
N LEU A 134 -49.02 -9.90 -9.04
CA LEU A 134 -49.43 -8.61 -9.60
C LEU A 134 -49.56 -8.65 -11.13
N LEU A 135 -48.69 -9.40 -11.83
CA LEU A 135 -48.85 -9.65 -13.27
C LEU A 135 -50.10 -10.47 -13.57
N MET A 136 -50.39 -11.48 -12.75
CA MET A 136 -51.60 -12.28 -12.89
C MET A 136 -52.86 -11.45 -12.72
N GLU A 137 -52.91 -10.63 -11.69
CA GLU A 137 -54.04 -9.75 -11.36
C GLU A 137 -54.18 -8.55 -12.31
N ARG A 138 -53.26 -8.41 -13.28
CA ARG A 138 -53.20 -7.29 -14.23
C ARG A 138 -52.98 -5.93 -13.57
N GLU A 139 -52.41 -5.91 -12.36
CA GLU A 139 -52.08 -4.70 -11.61
C GLU A 139 -50.73 -4.11 -12.06
N GLY A 140 -50.65 -3.67 -13.31
CA GLY A 140 -49.40 -3.20 -13.91
C GLY A 140 -48.75 -2.03 -13.16
N LYS A 141 -49.55 -1.14 -12.54
CA LYS A 141 -49.03 -0.03 -11.72
C LYS A 141 -48.35 -0.54 -10.45
N ALA A 142 -49.01 -1.40 -9.69
CA ALA A 142 -48.45 -2.00 -8.47
C ALA A 142 -47.25 -2.89 -8.78
N PHE A 143 -47.24 -3.56 -9.95
CA PHE A 143 -46.07 -4.28 -10.43
C PHE A 143 -44.85 -3.36 -10.59
N LEU A 144 -45.01 -2.21 -11.25
CA LEU A 144 -43.91 -1.26 -11.47
C LEU A 144 -43.42 -0.64 -10.14
N GLU A 145 -44.33 -0.23 -9.26
CA GLU A 145 -43.99 0.28 -7.92
C GLU A 145 -43.19 -0.77 -7.12
N ARG A 146 -43.60 -2.04 -7.18
CA ARG A 146 -42.89 -3.12 -6.51
C ARG A 146 -41.57 -3.49 -7.20
N LEU A 147 -41.49 -3.37 -8.53
CA LEU A 147 -40.28 -3.58 -9.30
C LEU A 147 -39.20 -2.56 -8.92
N GLU A 148 -39.55 -1.29 -8.68
CA GLU A 148 -38.59 -0.30 -8.18
C GLU A 148 -38.00 -0.71 -6.82
N MET A 149 -38.80 -1.31 -5.93
CA MET A 149 -38.34 -1.83 -4.65
C MET A 149 -37.39 -3.04 -4.79
N SER A 150 -37.45 -3.76 -5.92
CA SER A 150 -36.57 -4.92 -6.16
C SER A 150 -35.09 -4.52 -6.15
N ARG A 151 -34.76 -3.30 -6.60
CA ARG A 151 -33.40 -2.73 -6.60
C ARG A 151 -32.85 -2.56 -5.16
N TYR A 152 -33.72 -2.25 -4.20
CA TYR A 152 -33.34 -2.12 -2.77
C TYR A 152 -33.18 -3.48 -2.07
N ILE A 153 -34.01 -4.47 -2.44
CA ILE A 153 -33.99 -5.82 -1.85
C ILE A 153 -32.82 -6.65 -2.38
N MET A 154 -32.45 -6.49 -3.66
CA MET A 154 -31.32 -7.19 -4.29
C MET A 154 -29.95 -6.76 -3.75
N GLY A 155 -29.80 -5.50 -3.32
CA GLY A 155 -28.54 -5.00 -2.75
C GLY A 155 -28.12 -5.61 -1.40
N ARG A 156 -28.90 -6.55 -0.84
CA ARG A 156 -28.62 -7.22 0.45
C ARG A 156 -28.24 -8.70 0.35
N ASN A 157 -28.40 -9.36 -0.80
CA ASN A 157 -28.15 -10.79 -0.95
C ASN A 157 -27.15 -11.04 -2.10
N ASP A 158 -25.90 -11.37 -1.76
CA ASP A 158 -24.74 -11.55 -2.66
C ASP A 158 -24.81 -12.77 -3.63
N SER A 159 -26.00 -13.27 -3.99
CA SER A 159 -26.13 -14.40 -4.91
C SER A 159 -26.82 -13.99 -6.22
N GLN A 160 -26.00 -13.53 -7.16
CA GLN A 160 -26.29 -13.17 -8.57
C GLN A 160 -27.40 -12.12 -8.81
N PRO A 161 -27.15 -11.11 -9.67
CA PRO A 161 -28.21 -10.22 -10.14
C PRO A 161 -29.22 -11.00 -10.98
N PHE A 162 -30.42 -11.23 -10.44
CA PHE A 162 -31.54 -11.81 -11.17
C PHE A 162 -32.39 -10.68 -11.75
N ASP A 163 -32.62 -10.66 -13.06
CA ASP A 163 -33.48 -9.66 -13.70
C ASP A 163 -34.94 -10.12 -13.80
N PRO A 164 -35.88 -9.53 -13.02
CA PRO A 164 -37.30 -9.87 -13.10
C PRO A 164 -37.93 -9.52 -14.45
N ILE A 165 -37.50 -8.42 -15.10
CA ILE A 165 -38.07 -7.98 -16.37
C ILE A 165 -37.72 -8.98 -17.46
N GLY A 166 -36.44 -9.31 -17.60
CA GLY A 166 -36.00 -10.36 -18.53
C GLY A 166 -36.63 -11.72 -18.21
N TYR A 167 -36.81 -12.06 -16.93
CA TYR A 167 -37.44 -13.32 -16.53
C TYR A 167 -38.91 -13.41 -16.98
N PHE A 168 -39.71 -12.37 -16.77
CA PHE A 168 -41.14 -12.40 -17.11
C PHE A 168 -41.42 -12.13 -18.58
N PHE A 169 -40.61 -11.30 -19.23
CA PHE A 169 -40.93 -10.74 -20.55
C PHE A 169 -39.93 -11.09 -21.66
N ASP A 170 -38.79 -11.73 -21.39
CA ASP A 170 -37.73 -11.96 -22.39
C ASP A 170 -37.27 -13.43 -22.52
N ARG A 171 -38.16 -14.40 -22.24
CA ARG A 171 -37.81 -15.84 -22.24
C ARG A 171 -38.86 -16.80 -22.82
N PRO A 172 -39.20 -16.79 -24.12
CA PRO A 172 -38.88 -15.78 -25.12
C PRO A 172 -39.87 -14.61 -25.06
N PHE A 173 -39.52 -13.48 -25.68
CA PHE A 173 -40.41 -12.35 -25.82
C PHE A 173 -41.73 -12.74 -26.50
N ASP A 174 -42.85 -12.42 -25.86
CA ASP A 174 -44.21 -12.68 -26.34
C ASP A 174 -44.99 -11.36 -26.45
N PRO A 175 -45.05 -10.75 -27.64
CA PRO A 175 -45.76 -9.48 -27.82
C PRO A 175 -47.27 -9.62 -27.57
N ALA A 176 -47.87 -10.79 -27.84
CA ALA A 176 -49.29 -11.02 -27.60
C ALA A 176 -49.64 -11.06 -26.10
N PHE A 177 -48.73 -11.60 -25.28
CA PHE A 177 -48.87 -11.54 -23.83
C PHE A 177 -48.76 -10.10 -23.32
N LEU A 178 -47.76 -9.34 -23.77
CA LEU A 178 -47.61 -7.95 -23.35
C LEU A 178 -48.80 -7.08 -23.80
N ALA A 179 -49.34 -7.32 -25.00
CA ALA A 179 -50.53 -6.65 -25.55
C ALA A 179 -51.79 -6.75 -24.67
N SER A 180 -51.84 -7.73 -23.75
CA SER A 180 -52.96 -7.89 -22.83
C SER A 180 -52.93 -6.97 -21.58
N PHE A 181 -51.93 -6.09 -21.46
CA PHE A 181 -51.82 -5.06 -20.43
C PHE A 181 -52.11 -3.65 -20.99
N SER A 182 -52.22 -2.63 -20.13
CA SER A 182 -52.46 -1.26 -20.58
C SER A 182 -51.33 -0.75 -21.49
N PRO A 183 -51.61 0.09 -22.51
CA PRO A 183 -50.58 0.62 -23.41
C PRO A 183 -49.40 1.31 -22.68
N GLN A 184 -49.66 2.01 -21.57
CA GLN A 184 -48.61 2.60 -20.74
C GLN A 184 -47.71 1.55 -20.09
N PHE A 185 -48.29 0.45 -19.59
CA PHE A 185 -47.49 -0.65 -19.02
C PHE A 185 -46.65 -1.33 -20.09
N GLN A 186 -47.23 -1.58 -21.27
CA GLN A 186 -46.52 -2.15 -22.41
C GLN A 186 -45.30 -1.31 -22.77
N LEU A 187 -45.48 0.02 -22.88
CA LEU A 187 -44.39 0.94 -23.15
C LEU A 187 -43.30 0.92 -22.08
N ASN A 188 -43.66 0.90 -20.79
CA ASN A 188 -42.69 0.87 -19.69
C ASN A 188 -41.85 -0.42 -19.71
N ILE A 189 -42.47 -1.57 -19.98
CA ILE A 189 -41.76 -2.85 -20.10
C ILE A 189 -40.87 -2.86 -21.35
N CYS A 190 -41.36 -2.39 -22.48
CA CYS A 190 -40.57 -2.25 -23.70
C CYS A 190 -39.36 -1.32 -23.49
N PHE A 191 -39.54 -0.20 -22.79
CA PHE A 191 -38.47 0.72 -22.43
C PHE A 191 -37.36 0.00 -21.65
N GLU A 192 -37.69 -0.70 -20.57
CA GLU A 192 -36.71 -1.42 -19.75
C GLU A 192 -35.97 -2.53 -20.53
N LEU A 193 -36.70 -3.31 -21.33
CA LEU A 193 -36.12 -4.39 -22.15
C LEU A 193 -35.17 -3.84 -23.22
N VAL A 194 -35.60 -2.80 -23.93
CA VAL A 194 -34.80 -2.15 -24.98
C VAL A 194 -33.53 -1.53 -24.40
N GLN A 195 -33.64 -0.77 -23.32
CA GLN A 195 -32.49 -0.13 -22.67
C GLN A 195 -31.46 -1.17 -22.21
N ARG A 196 -31.92 -2.27 -21.63
CA ARG A 196 -31.05 -3.38 -21.21
C ARG A 196 -30.34 -4.00 -22.41
N LYS A 197 -31.06 -4.36 -23.47
CA LYS A 197 -30.49 -5.04 -24.64
C LYS A 197 -29.52 -4.16 -25.41
N ILE A 198 -29.86 -2.88 -25.63
CA ILE A 198 -28.94 -1.93 -26.25
C ILE A 198 -27.65 -1.79 -25.42
N GLY A 199 -27.77 -1.80 -24.09
CA GLY A 199 -26.62 -1.79 -23.19
C GLY A 199 -25.66 -2.98 -23.33
N PHE A 200 -26.04 -4.04 -24.05
CA PHE A 200 -25.20 -5.20 -24.38
C PHE A 200 -25.12 -5.47 -25.90
N LEU A 201 -25.58 -4.53 -26.74
CA LEU A 201 -25.70 -4.69 -28.20
C LEU A 201 -26.49 -5.95 -28.63
N GLU A 202 -27.44 -6.40 -27.82
CA GLU A 202 -28.32 -7.53 -28.15
C GLU A 202 -29.40 -7.13 -29.18
N ASN A 203 -29.92 -8.10 -29.93
CA ASN A 203 -30.94 -7.83 -30.95
C ASN A 203 -32.24 -7.25 -30.36
N VAL A 204 -32.55 -5.99 -30.72
CA VAL A 204 -33.79 -5.28 -30.35
C VAL A 204 -34.86 -5.27 -31.44
N SER A 205 -34.59 -5.84 -32.62
CA SER A 205 -35.56 -5.92 -33.72
C SER A 205 -36.91 -6.55 -33.32
N PRO A 206 -36.97 -7.57 -32.42
CA PRO A 206 -38.24 -8.16 -32.00
C PRO A 206 -39.24 -7.20 -31.34
N TYR A 207 -38.78 -6.08 -30.74
CA TYR A 207 -39.65 -5.13 -30.03
C TYR A 207 -40.21 -4.04 -30.94
N LEU A 208 -39.60 -3.81 -32.10
CA LEU A 208 -39.99 -2.73 -33.03
C LEU A 208 -41.42 -2.87 -33.56
N PRO A 209 -41.90 -4.06 -33.97
CA PRO A 209 -43.28 -4.21 -34.43
C PRO A 209 -44.31 -3.85 -33.35
N LEU A 210 -44.04 -4.20 -32.09
CA LEU A 210 -44.92 -3.85 -30.97
C LEU A 210 -44.93 -2.34 -30.71
N LEU A 211 -43.78 -1.67 -30.78
CA LEU A 211 -43.71 -0.21 -30.63
C LEU A 211 -44.42 0.51 -31.77
N GLN A 212 -44.35 0.00 -33.00
CA GLN A 212 -45.11 0.52 -34.14
C GLN A 212 -46.61 0.35 -33.93
N GLN A 213 -47.05 -0.83 -33.52
CA GLN A 213 -48.45 -1.09 -33.19
C GLN A 213 -48.96 -0.15 -32.07
N LEU A 214 -48.19 -0.01 -30.99
CA LEU A 214 -48.52 0.89 -29.88
C LEU A 214 -48.60 2.36 -30.32
N LEU A 215 -47.79 2.77 -31.30
CA LEU A 215 -47.81 4.13 -31.85
C LEU A 215 -49.12 4.41 -32.61
N GLU A 216 -49.55 3.44 -33.42
CA GLU A 216 -50.80 3.50 -34.18
C GLU A 216 -52.02 3.50 -33.25
N GLU A 217 -52.01 2.64 -32.23
CA GLU A 217 -53.10 2.42 -31.27
C GLU A 217 -53.06 3.37 -30.04
N ALA A 218 -52.12 4.32 -29.99
CA ALA A 218 -51.93 5.18 -28.82
C ALA A 218 -53.22 5.95 -28.44
N PRO A 219 -53.71 5.84 -27.19
CA PRO A 219 -55.01 6.37 -26.78
C PRO A 219 -55.01 7.89 -26.57
N ASP A 220 -53.84 8.47 -26.32
CA ASP A 220 -53.68 9.90 -26.13
C ASP A 220 -52.37 10.41 -26.77
N GLN A 221 -52.30 11.74 -26.90
CA GLN A 221 -51.13 12.36 -27.47
C GLN A 221 -49.88 12.10 -26.62
N ARG A 222 -49.99 12.02 -25.28
CA ARG A 222 -48.86 11.87 -24.34
C ARG A 222 -48.14 10.53 -24.50
N LEU A 223 -48.86 9.43 -24.61
CA LEU A 223 -48.29 8.10 -24.83
C LEU A 223 -47.63 8.02 -26.21
N ARG A 224 -48.26 8.59 -27.24
CA ARG A 224 -47.69 8.69 -28.58
C ARG A 224 -46.31 9.39 -28.56
N GLN A 225 -46.15 10.44 -27.75
CA GLN A 225 -44.86 11.14 -27.57
C GLN A 225 -43.80 10.23 -26.94
N GLN A 226 -44.18 9.50 -25.89
CA GLN A 226 -43.25 8.62 -25.19
C GLN A 226 -42.78 7.47 -26.09
N ILE A 227 -43.68 6.93 -26.94
CA ILE A 227 -43.34 5.90 -27.93
C ILE A 227 -42.39 6.45 -29.00
N LEU A 228 -42.72 7.62 -29.60
CA LEU A 228 -41.84 8.29 -30.57
C LEU A 228 -40.47 8.59 -29.97
N ASN A 229 -40.41 9.05 -28.72
CA ASN A 229 -39.16 9.30 -28.01
C ASN A 229 -38.33 8.03 -27.81
N LEU A 230 -38.96 6.91 -27.40
CA LEU A 230 -38.27 5.63 -27.26
C LEU A 230 -37.75 5.11 -28.61
N MET A 231 -38.56 5.17 -29.66
CA MET A 231 -38.16 4.73 -31.00
C MET A 231 -37.03 5.60 -31.58
N ALA A 232 -37.13 6.93 -31.46
CA ALA A 232 -36.08 7.84 -31.87
C ALA A 232 -34.78 7.58 -31.09
N SER A 233 -34.86 7.38 -29.78
CA SER A 233 -33.71 7.02 -28.93
C SER A 233 -33.08 5.70 -29.37
N LEU A 234 -33.88 4.68 -29.68
CA LEU A 234 -33.39 3.38 -30.15
C LEU A 234 -32.64 3.50 -31.47
N TYR A 235 -33.22 4.18 -32.47
CA TYR A 235 -32.57 4.33 -33.76
C TYR A 235 -31.31 5.19 -33.67
N ALA A 236 -31.32 6.24 -32.84
CA ALA A 236 -30.15 7.07 -32.62
C ALA A 236 -29.03 6.29 -31.90
N MET A 237 -29.35 5.51 -30.86
CA MET A 237 -28.38 4.64 -30.18
C MET A 237 -27.82 3.54 -31.09
N GLN A 238 -28.58 3.03 -32.05
CA GLN A 238 -28.07 2.11 -33.07
C GLN A 238 -27.12 2.79 -34.06
N GLY A 239 -27.22 4.11 -34.23
CA GLY A 239 -26.58 4.84 -35.32
C GLY A 239 -27.39 4.86 -36.62
N GLN A 240 -28.67 4.48 -36.59
CA GLN A 240 -29.58 4.57 -37.74
C GLN A 240 -30.14 5.99 -37.84
N VAL A 241 -29.24 6.97 -38.04
CA VAL A 241 -29.51 8.41 -37.93
C VAL A 241 -30.66 8.88 -38.82
N ALA A 242 -30.76 8.39 -40.06
CA ALA A 242 -31.84 8.74 -40.98
C ALA A 242 -33.23 8.30 -40.49
N LYS A 243 -33.33 7.12 -39.85
CA LYS A 243 -34.61 6.64 -39.29
C LYS A 243 -34.99 7.40 -38.04
N ALA A 244 -34.02 7.75 -37.19
CA ALA A 244 -34.24 8.57 -36.01
C ALA A 244 -34.74 9.96 -36.40
N GLU A 245 -34.09 10.62 -37.36
CA GLU A 245 -34.46 11.94 -37.86
C GLU A 245 -35.84 11.96 -38.53
N ALA A 246 -36.18 10.93 -39.31
CA ALA A 246 -37.51 10.82 -39.92
C ALA A 246 -38.64 10.75 -38.87
N LEU A 247 -38.40 10.11 -37.72
CA LEU A 247 -39.34 10.07 -36.60
C LEU A 247 -39.39 11.41 -35.84
N LEU A 248 -38.25 12.07 -35.67
CA LEU A 248 -38.16 13.37 -35.01
C LEU A 248 -38.78 14.49 -35.85
N SER A 249 -38.82 14.33 -37.18
CA SER A 249 -39.38 15.27 -38.16
C SER A 249 -40.83 14.94 -38.55
N HIS A 250 -41.45 13.95 -37.92
CA HIS A 250 -42.78 13.48 -38.27
C HIS A 250 -43.86 14.58 -38.12
N PRO A 251 -44.80 14.75 -39.08
CA PRO A 251 -45.75 15.87 -39.12
C PRO A 251 -46.76 15.88 -37.96
N VAL A 252 -46.97 14.73 -37.30
CA VAL A 252 -47.58 14.69 -35.96
C VAL A 252 -46.46 14.99 -34.97
N GLY A 253 -46.26 16.28 -34.69
CA GLY A 253 -45.03 16.83 -34.12
C GLY A 253 -44.49 16.09 -32.91
N PHE A 254 -43.16 15.92 -32.89
CA PHE A 254 -42.44 15.56 -31.68
C PHE A 254 -42.70 16.65 -30.62
N PRO A 255 -43.41 16.34 -29.55
CA PRO A 255 -44.18 17.37 -28.83
C PRO A 255 -43.49 17.95 -27.60
N ASP A 256 -42.31 17.45 -27.26
CA ASP A 256 -41.37 18.15 -26.38
C ASP A 256 -40.22 18.69 -27.25
N PRO A 257 -40.27 20.00 -27.60
CA PRO A 257 -39.23 20.61 -28.42
C PRO A 257 -37.85 20.65 -27.76
N GLY A 258 -37.75 20.38 -26.45
CA GLY A 258 -36.50 20.22 -25.73
C GLY A 258 -35.91 18.82 -25.91
N LEU A 259 -36.73 17.77 -25.78
CA LEU A 259 -36.31 16.38 -26.07
C LEU A 259 -36.03 16.16 -27.56
N GLN A 260 -36.76 16.84 -28.45
CA GLN A 260 -36.48 16.82 -29.89
C GLN A 260 -35.10 17.40 -30.18
N ALA A 261 -34.81 18.58 -29.63
CA ALA A 261 -33.51 19.22 -29.77
C ALA A 261 -32.38 18.37 -29.20
N LEU A 262 -32.63 17.62 -28.12
CA LEU A 262 -31.67 16.70 -27.52
C LEU A 262 -31.29 15.56 -28.47
N HIS A 263 -32.28 14.88 -29.08
CA HIS A 263 -32.00 13.78 -30.00
C HIS A 263 -31.38 14.25 -31.30
N LEU A 264 -31.84 15.38 -31.84
CA LEU A 264 -31.24 15.98 -33.04
C LEU A 264 -29.78 16.38 -32.77
N ALA A 265 -29.49 16.99 -31.61
CA ALA A 265 -28.11 17.32 -31.23
C ALA A 265 -27.21 16.08 -31.19
N THR A 266 -27.68 14.96 -30.65
CA THR A 266 -26.92 13.71 -30.65
C THR A 266 -26.74 13.14 -32.05
N ILE A 267 -27.74 13.25 -32.93
CA ILE A 267 -27.64 12.83 -34.33
C ILE A 267 -26.60 13.68 -35.09
N GLU A 268 -26.63 14.99 -34.93
CA GLU A 268 -25.65 15.90 -35.55
C GLU A 268 -24.23 15.61 -35.05
N LEU A 269 -24.08 15.28 -33.77
CA LEU A 269 -22.80 14.83 -33.22
C LEU A 269 -22.31 13.52 -33.89
N ILE A 270 -23.20 12.55 -34.08
CA ILE A 270 -22.87 11.27 -34.75
C ILE A 270 -22.48 11.48 -36.21
N ARG A 271 -23.06 12.48 -36.88
CA ARG A 271 -22.73 12.88 -38.27
C ARG A 271 -21.42 13.68 -38.38
N GLY A 272 -20.89 14.19 -37.27
CA GLY A 272 -19.70 15.03 -37.24
C GLY A 272 -19.96 16.53 -37.34
N ASP A 273 -21.23 16.99 -37.30
CA ASP A 273 -21.56 18.42 -37.21
C ASP A 273 -21.61 18.88 -35.74
N HIS A 274 -20.43 19.18 -35.21
CA HIS A 274 -20.26 19.51 -33.80
C HIS A 274 -20.86 20.87 -33.43
N ALA A 275 -20.86 21.83 -34.36
CA ALA A 275 -21.42 23.16 -34.13
C ALA A 275 -22.94 23.07 -34.00
N ALA A 276 -23.61 22.36 -34.93
CA ALA A 276 -25.04 22.10 -34.85
C ALA A 276 -25.40 21.28 -33.61
N ALA A 277 -24.58 20.29 -33.24
CA ALA A 277 -24.76 19.52 -32.02
C ALA A 277 -24.71 20.40 -30.75
N LEU A 278 -23.72 21.29 -30.65
CA LEU A 278 -23.56 22.19 -29.50
C LEU A 278 -24.76 23.14 -29.35
N GLU A 279 -25.19 23.77 -30.45
CA GLU A 279 -26.38 24.61 -30.46
C GLU A 279 -27.64 23.85 -30.07
N GLY A 280 -27.79 22.62 -30.59
CA GLY A 280 -28.90 21.72 -30.26
C GLY A 280 -28.94 21.33 -28.78
N PHE A 281 -27.80 20.95 -28.18
CA PHE A 281 -27.71 20.63 -26.75
C PHE A 281 -27.99 21.87 -25.88
N GLN A 282 -27.53 23.06 -26.27
CA GLN A 282 -27.86 24.30 -25.57
C GLN A 282 -29.35 24.66 -25.67
N LEU A 283 -29.97 24.43 -26.82
CA LEU A 283 -31.42 24.61 -27.01
C LEU A 283 -32.22 23.63 -26.14
N ALA A 284 -31.82 22.35 -26.11
CA ALA A 284 -32.42 21.33 -25.26
C ALA A 284 -32.34 21.74 -23.77
N ASN A 285 -31.16 22.17 -23.32
CA ASN A 285 -30.94 22.59 -21.93
C ASN A 285 -31.79 23.81 -21.53
N ARG A 286 -31.96 24.79 -22.43
CA ARG A 286 -32.84 25.96 -22.21
C ARG A 286 -34.32 25.58 -22.13
N ARG A 287 -34.77 24.66 -22.98
CA ARG A 287 -36.19 24.29 -23.10
C ARG A 287 -36.65 23.30 -22.04
N LEU A 288 -35.80 22.34 -21.66
CA LEU A 288 -36.13 21.34 -20.65
C LEU A 288 -36.21 21.92 -19.23
N LYS A 289 -35.71 23.14 -18.99
CA LYS A 289 -35.80 23.92 -17.72
C LYS A 289 -35.47 23.14 -16.44
N ALA A 290 -34.84 21.98 -16.54
CA ALA A 290 -34.51 21.10 -15.44
C ALA A 290 -32.99 20.99 -15.38
N ARG A 291 -32.40 21.52 -14.31
CA ARG A 291 -30.98 21.29 -13.99
C ARG A 291 -30.76 19.79 -13.79
N GLY A 292 -30.49 19.05 -14.86
CA GLY A 292 -30.00 17.67 -14.77
C GLY A 292 -30.84 16.53 -15.33
N TYR A 293 -31.98 16.75 -16.00
CA TYR A 293 -32.86 15.63 -16.36
C TYR A 293 -32.31 14.72 -17.49
N PHE A 294 -31.43 15.25 -18.34
CA PHE A 294 -30.83 14.49 -19.45
C PHE A 294 -29.39 14.03 -19.17
N THR A 295 -28.81 14.39 -18.02
CA THR A 295 -27.43 14.01 -17.66
C THR A 295 -27.31 12.55 -17.29
N ASP A 296 -28.41 11.93 -16.88
CA ASP A 296 -28.43 10.55 -16.42
C ASP A 296 -28.83 9.58 -17.54
N GLN A 297 -29.05 10.10 -18.76
CA GLN A 297 -29.43 9.36 -19.96
C GLN A 297 -28.26 9.22 -20.93
N TRP A 298 -28.38 8.33 -21.91
CA TRP A 298 -27.36 8.06 -22.92
C TRP A 298 -26.92 9.32 -23.70
N ASN A 299 -27.86 10.22 -24.03
CA ASN A 299 -27.58 11.51 -24.65
C ASN A 299 -26.61 12.38 -23.83
N GLY A 300 -26.64 12.24 -22.50
CA GLY A 300 -25.72 12.92 -21.59
C GLY A 300 -24.26 12.52 -21.80
N VAL A 301 -24.01 11.26 -22.19
CA VAL A 301 -22.65 10.75 -22.51
C VAL A 301 -22.10 11.45 -23.75
N PHE A 302 -22.91 11.59 -24.80
CA PHE A 302 -22.54 12.28 -26.03
C PHE A 302 -22.35 13.79 -25.80
N HIS A 303 -23.17 14.41 -24.96
CA HIS A 303 -22.95 15.79 -24.56
C HIS A 303 -21.67 15.96 -23.71
N ALA A 304 -21.38 15.05 -22.78
CA ALA A 304 -20.14 15.07 -22.00
C ALA A 304 -18.90 14.90 -22.90
N LEU A 305 -19.00 14.06 -23.94
CA LEU A 305 -17.99 13.91 -24.97
C LEU A 305 -17.78 15.21 -25.77
N LEU A 306 -18.87 15.85 -26.19
CA LEU A 306 -18.80 17.15 -26.85
C LEU A 306 -18.18 18.23 -25.95
N LEU A 307 -18.55 18.28 -24.66
CA LEU A 307 -17.96 19.20 -23.68
C LEU A 307 -16.46 18.94 -23.44
N LEU A 308 -16.03 17.68 -23.51
CA LEU A 308 -14.61 17.32 -23.48
C LEU A 308 -13.88 17.94 -24.69
N TRP A 309 -14.46 17.87 -25.89
CA TRP A 309 -13.89 18.48 -27.10
C TRP A 309 -13.89 20.01 -27.05
N GLU A 310 -14.91 20.62 -26.46
CA GLU A 310 -15.00 22.06 -26.21
C GLU A 310 -14.15 22.53 -25.00
N LYS A 311 -13.41 21.62 -24.36
CA LYS A 311 -12.53 21.88 -23.19
C LYS A 311 -13.26 22.42 -21.96
N ASP A 312 -14.56 22.17 -21.82
CA ASP A 312 -15.36 22.52 -20.63
C ASP A 312 -15.28 21.41 -19.57
N TYR A 313 -14.07 21.21 -19.03
CA TYR A 313 -13.77 20.09 -18.14
C TYR A 313 -14.53 20.14 -16.80
N ALA A 314 -14.84 21.34 -16.32
CA ALA A 314 -15.62 21.53 -15.09
C ALA A 314 -17.03 20.94 -15.23
N LYS A 315 -17.68 21.12 -16.39
CA LYS A 315 -18.95 20.46 -16.66
C LYS A 315 -18.80 18.96 -16.84
N VAL A 316 -17.75 18.47 -17.51
CA VAL A 316 -17.49 17.02 -17.64
C VAL A 316 -17.41 16.34 -16.27
N GLN A 317 -16.64 16.91 -15.33
CA GLN A 317 -16.54 16.39 -13.96
C GLN A 317 -17.87 16.48 -13.19
N ALA A 318 -18.71 17.48 -13.48
CA ALA A 318 -20.05 17.57 -12.90
C ALA A 318 -21.01 16.48 -13.40
N TYR A 319 -20.76 15.90 -14.59
CA TYR A 319 -21.49 14.73 -15.09
C TYR A 319 -21.03 13.45 -14.39
N ALA A 320 -19.73 13.24 -14.22
CA ALA A 320 -19.16 12.05 -13.59
C ALA A 320 -19.54 11.88 -12.10
N ARG A 321 -19.83 12.98 -11.39
CA ARG A 321 -20.28 12.94 -9.99
C ARG A 321 -21.73 12.47 -9.80
N ARG A 322 -22.50 12.26 -10.87
CA ARG A 322 -23.91 11.83 -10.80
C ARG A 322 -24.01 10.32 -10.98
N LYS A 323 -24.93 9.69 -10.24
CA LYS A 323 -25.21 8.26 -10.40
C LYS A 323 -26.14 8.04 -11.59
N SER A 324 -25.69 7.25 -12.55
CA SER A 324 -26.38 6.87 -13.78
C SER A 324 -26.10 5.40 -14.14
N MET A 325 -26.95 4.80 -14.96
CA MET A 325 -26.66 3.49 -15.57
C MET A 325 -25.45 3.53 -16.52
N TYR A 326 -24.97 4.73 -16.89
CA TYR A 326 -23.80 4.96 -17.74
C TYR A 326 -22.58 5.45 -16.96
N ASP A 327 -22.51 5.24 -15.63
CA ASP A 327 -21.38 5.67 -14.78
C ASP A 327 -20.01 5.33 -15.38
N GLY A 328 -19.83 4.10 -15.89
CA GLY A 328 -18.57 3.69 -16.51
C GLY A 328 -18.20 4.49 -17.78
N ALA A 329 -19.17 4.99 -18.54
CA ALA A 329 -18.92 5.84 -19.70
C ALA A 329 -18.52 7.27 -19.28
N PHE A 330 -19.16 7.80 -18.24
CA PHE A 330 -18.79 9.11 -17.68
C PHE A 330 -17.42 9.09 -16.98
N GLU A 331 -17.09 8.02 -16.28
CA GLU A 331 -15.76 7.80 -15.67
C GLU A 331 -14.66 7.79 -16.74
N VAL A 332 -14.88 7.13 -17.88
CA VAL A 332 -13.93 7.14 -19.00
C VAL A 332 -13.75 8.54 -19.58
N ILE A 333 -14.83 9.29 -19.82
CA ILE A 333 -14.75 10.68 -20.31
C ILE A 333 -14.10 11.60 -19.27
N GLU A 334 -14.35 11.40 -17.98
CA GLU A 334 -13.69 12.12 -16.89
C GLU A 334 -12.18 11.82 -16.87
N SER A 335 -11.77 10.56 -17.05
CA SER A 335 -10.35 10.20 -17.14
C SER A 335 -9.65 10.95 -18.28
N ALA A 336 -10.31 11.11 -19.42
CA ALA A 336 -9.80 11.90 -20.54
C ALA A 336 -9.73 13.40 -20.21
N ALA A 337 -10.74 13.95 -19.52
CA ALA A 337 -10.72 15.34 -19.06
C ALA A 337 -9.61 15.58 -18.02
N LEU A 338 -9.36 14.62 -17.13
CA LEU A 338 -8.27 14.67 -16.15
C LEU A 338 -6.91 14.59 -16.86
N PHE A 339 -6.78 13.74 -17.88
CA PHE A 339 -5.58 13.67 -18.71
C PHE A 339 -5.32 14.99 -19.44
N GLN A 340 -6.35 15.61 -20.05
CA GLN A 340 -6.24 16.91 -20.72
C GLN A 340 -5.92 18.06 -19.74
N GLN A 341 -6.24 17.91 -18.45
CA GLN A 341 -5.87 18.83 -17.37
C GLN A 341 -4.51 18.51 -16.72
N ASN A 342 -3.68 17.65 -17.33
CA ASN A 342 -2.39 17.18 -16.80
C ASN A 342 -2.49 16.49 -15.42
N GLN A 343 -3.66 15.90 -15.09
CA GLN A 343 -3.87 15.12 -13.88
C GLN A 343 -3.80 13.62 -14.17
N GLU A 344 -2.70 13.17 -14.76
CA GLU A 344 -2.56 11.81 -15.28
C GLU A 344 -2.68 10.73 -14.18
N ALA A 345 -2.23 11.00 -12.96
CA ALA A 345 -2.41 10.10 -11.82
C ALA A 345 -3.89 9.92 -11.43
N ALA A 346 -4.67 11.00 -11.46
CA ALA A 346 -6.11 10.96 -11.22
C ALA A 346 -6.85 10.26 -12.37
N ALA A 347 -6.43 10.51 -13.63
CA ALA A 347 -6.95 9.83 -14.81
C ALA A 347 -6.72 8.31 -14.76
N ARG A 348 -5.49 7.86 -14.44
CA ARG A 348 -5.13 6.45 -14.30
C ARG A 348 -5.82 5.80 -13.09
N SER A 349 -6.00 6.52 -11.99
CA SER A 349 -6.79 6.03 -10.85
C SER A 349 -8.27 5.87 -11.20
N CYS A 350 -8.84 6.80 -11.98
CA CYS A 350 -10.21 6.71 -12.47
C CYS A 350 -10.41 5.45 -13.32
N LEU A 351 -9.51 5.22 -14.29
CA LEU A 351 -9.49 4.02 -15.14
C LEU A 351 -9.30 2.70 -14.36
N ASN A 352 -8.51 2.70 -13.28
CA ASN A 352 -8.23 1.50 -12.48
C ASN A 352 -9.28 1.18 -11.41
N SER A 353 -10.22 2.09 -11.14
CA SER A 353 -11.11 2.03 -9.97
C SER A 353 -12.21 0.94 -10.04
N LYS A 354 -12.45 0.30 -11.19
CA LYS A 354 -13.42 -0.81 -11.34
C LYS A 354 -12.92 -1.87 -12.34
N LYS A 355 -12.32 -2.95 -11.84
CA LYS A 355 -11.99 -4.14 -12.65
C LYS A 355 -13.28 -4.88 -13.07
N GLY A 356 -13.66 -4.76 -14.34
CA GLY A 356 -14.75 -5.52 -14.98
C GLY A 356 -14.78 -5.29 -16.50
N HIS A 357 -15.46 -6.16 -17.26
CA HIS A 357 -15.71 -5.92 -18.69
C HIS A 357 -16.62 -4.69 -18.84
N PRO A 358 -16.15 -3.56 -19.41
CA PRO A 358 -16.95 -2.35 -19.53
C PRO A 358 -18.18 -2.58 -20.41
N SER A 359 -19.24 -1.78 -20.23
CA SER A 359 -20.37 -1.80 -21.16
C SER A 359 -19.87 -1.44 -22.58
N PRO A 360 -20.55 -1.86 -23.66
CA PRO A 360 -20.12 -1.58 -25.03
C PRO A 360 -19.85 -0.08 -25.28
N LEU A 361 -20.74 0.82 -24.83
CA LEU A 361 -20.52 2.26 -24.92
C LEU A 361 -19.28 2.73 -24.15
N ALA A 362 -19.06 2.21 -22.94
CA ALA A 362 -17.86 2.53 -22.16
C ALA A 362 -16.59 1.95 -22.80
N ALA A 363 -16.65 0.76 -23.40
CA ALA A 363 -15.55 0.13 -24.12
C ALA A 363 -15.15 0.93 -25.36
N MET A 364 -16.14 1.43 -26.12
CA MET A 364 -15.94 2.32 -27.26
C MET A 364 -15.21 3.60 -26.84
N LEU A 365 -15.73 4.28 -25.80
CA LEU A 365 -15.10 5.48 -25.27
C LEU A 365 -13.70 5.20 -24.73
N LEU A 366 -13.48 4.05 -24.08
CA LEU A 366 -12.18 3.68 -23.54
C LEU A 366 -11.16 3.49 -24.67
N GLY A 367 -11.54 2.79 -25.74
CA GLY A 367 -10.72 2.64 -26.93
C GLY A 367 -10.40 3.99 -27.60
N LEU A 368 -11.38 4.90 -27.69
CA LEU A 368 -11.16 6.26 -28.19
C LEU A 368 -10.18 7.04 -27.31
N VAL A 369 -10.35 6.97 -25.99
CA VAL A 369 -9.48 7.66 -25.03
C VAL A 369 -8.05 7.15 -25.14
N HIS A 370 -7.83 5.83 -25.21
CA HIS A 370 -6.51 5.24 -25.42
C HIS A 370 -5.79 5.80 -26.65
N ILE A 371 -6.52 6.01 -27.75
CA ILE A 371 -5.98 6.64 -28.97
C ILE A 371 -5.76 8.14 -28.76
N TRP A 372 -6.68 8.86 -28.10
CA TRP A 372 -6.57 10.30 -27.85
C TRP A 372 -5.40 10.68 -26.93
N ILE A 373 -5.00 9.79 -26.02
CA ILE A 373 -3.90 10.01 -25.08
C ILE A 373 -2.59 9.34 -25.49
N ASP A 374 -2.56 8.73 -26.69
CA ASP A 374 -1.41 8.00 -27.26
C ASP A 374 -0.84 6.89 -26.34
N VAL A 375 -1.73 6.19 -25.63
CA VAL A 375 -1.35 5.07 -24.75
C VAL A 375 -1.68 3.74 -25.43
N PRO A 376 -0.69 2.83 -25.62
CA PRO A 376 -0.92 1.54 -26.25
C PRO A 376 -2.04 0.74 -25.57
N MET A 377 -2.97 0.23 -26.38
CA MET A 377 -4.12 -0.54 -25.89
C MET A 377 -3.73 -1.99 -25.56
N GLU A 378 -4.10 -2.46 -24.36
CA GLU A 378 -3.86 -3.84 -23.93
C GLU A 378 -4.49 -4.87 -24.88
N ALA A 379 -3.86 -6.05 -25.00
CA ALA A 379 -4.35 -7.14 -25.85
C ALA A 379 -5.74 -7.66 -25.42
N SER A 380 -6.02 -7.64 -24.11
CA SER A 380 -7.32 -8.01 -23.52
C SER A 380 -8.45 -7.09 -23.99
N LEU A 381 -8.22 -5.78 -23.99
CA LEU A 381 -9.16 -4.77 -24.44
C LEU A 381 -9.36 -4.83 -25.96
N ARG A 382 -8.29 -5.03 -26.75
CA ARG A 382 -8.38 -5.26 -28.21
C ARG A 382 -9.24 -6.47 -28.55
N ALA A 383 -9.02 -7.60 -27.86
CA ALA A 383 -9.82 -8.81 -28.06
C ALA A 383 -11.30 -8.59 -27.68
N HIS A 384 -11.57 -7.82 -26.63
CA HIS A 384 -12.92 -7.47 -26.21
C HIS A 384 -13.65 -6.57 -27.24
N LEU A 385 -12.99 -5.51 -27.72
CA LEU A 385 -13.53 -4.62 -28.76
C LEU A 385 -13.81 -5.36 -30.06
N ARG A 386 -12.95 -6.33 -30.44
CA ARG A 386 -13.21 -7.19 -31.61
C ARG A 386 -14.47 -8.04 -31.43
N GLY A 387 -14.68 -8.63 -30.26
CA GLY A 387 -15.92 -9.36 -29.96
C GLY A 387 -17.16 -8.46 -30.01
N LEU A 388 -17.06 -7.23 -29.50
CA LEU A 388 -18.14 -6.24 -29.60
C LEU A 388 -18.40 -5.78 -31.04
N LEU A 389 -17.36 -5.69 -31.89
CA LEU A 389 -17.49 -5.42 -33.32
C LEU A 389 -18.26 -6.54 -34.04
N GLU A 390 -18.00 -7.81 -33.72
CA GLU A 390 -18.75 -8.95 -34.27
C GLU A 390 -20.24 -8.86 -33.90
N ILE A 391 -20.54 -8.63 -32.62
CA ILE A 391 -21.92 -8.48 -32.12
C ILE A 391 -22.63 -7.27 -32.77
N ALA A 392 -21.96 -6.12 -32.84
CA ALA A 392 -22.50 -4.91 -33.45
C ALA A 392 -22.81 -5.12 -34.94
N THR A 393 -21.96 -5.87 -35.64
CA THR A 393 -22.14 -6.19 -37.05
C THR A 393 -23.29 -7.16 -37.26
N GLU A 394 -23.39 -8.21 -36.43
CA GLU A 394 -24.45 -9.22 -36.51
C GLU A 394 -25.83 -8.64 -36.21
N HIS A 395 -25.94 -7.81 -35.16
CA HIS A 395 -27.22 -7.26 -34.71
C HIS A 395 -27.60 -5.90 -35.32
N GLY A 396 -26.76 -5.35 -36.20
CA GLY A 396 -27.09 -4.13 -36.96
C GLY A 396 -27.01 -2.84 -36.13
N TYR A 397 -25.86 -2.60 -35.52
CA TYR A 397 -25.51 -1.37 -34.77
C TYR A 397 -24.46 -0.51 -35.53
N PRO A 398 -24.86 0.25 -36.57
CA PRO A 398 -23.98 1.09 -37.38
C PRO A 398 -23.00 1.99 -36.63
N LEU A 399 -23.44 2.69 -35.58
CA LEU A 399 -22.58 3.61 -34.81
C LEU A 399 -21.41 2.85 -34.18
N TYR A 400 -21.73 1.78 -33.45
CA TYR A 400 -20.72 0.97 -32.76
C TYR A 400 -19.81 0.24 -33.75
N ALA A 401 -20.36 -0.29 -34.85
CA ALA A 401 -19.56 -0.92 -35.90
C ALA A 401 -18.56 0.07 -36.52
N ARG A 402 -18.97 1.32 -36.77
CA ARG A 402 -18.11 2.39 -37.27
C ARG A 402 -16.99 2.72 -36.29
N GLU A 403 -17.32 3.06 -35.04
CA GLU A 403 -16.33 3.49 -34.06
C GLU A 403 -15.36 2.37 -33.68
N TYR A 404 -15.84 1.13 -33.44
CA TYR A 404 -14.94 0.01 -33.14
C TYR A 404 -14.00 -0.32 -34.30
N LEU A 405 -14.49 -0.24 -35.55
CA LEU A 405 -13.65 -0.45 -36.72
C LEU A 405 -12.54 0.62 -36.81
N ALA A 406 -12.90 1.88 -36.56
CA ALA A 406 -11.95 2.99 -36.58
C ALA A 406 -10.91 2.88 -35.44
N ILE A 407 -11.35 2.55 -34.22
CA ILE A 407 -10.49 2.36 -33.05
C ILE A 407 -9.52 1.19 -33.27
N LEU A 408 -10.00 0.03 -33.73
CA LEU A 408 -9.16 -1.15 -33.95
C LEU A 408 -8.17 -0.92 -35.09
N ALA A 409 -8.56 -0.17 -36.14
CA ALA A 409 -7.66 0.23 -37.21
C ALA A 409 -6.55 1.19 -36.71
N ALA A 410 -6.91 2.20 -35.92
CA ALA A 410 -5.95 3.13 -35.32
C ALA A 410 -5.01 2.44 -34.33
N ALA A 411 -5.47 1.40 -33.63
CA ALA A 411 -4.66 0.57 -32.75
C ALA A 411 -3.78 -0.47 -33.47
N GLY A 412 -3.78 -0.49 -34.82
CA GLY A 412 -2.96 -1.39 -35.63
C GLY A 412 -3.39 -2.86 -35.60
N GLU A 413 -4.64 -3.16 -35.25
CA GLU A 413 -5.14 -4.54 -35.17
C GLU A 413 -5.54 -5.10 -36.55
N GLU A 414 -5.00 -6.27 -36.93
CA GLU A 414 -5.40 -6.95 -38.17
C GLU A 414 -6.70 -7.74 -38.00
N LEU A 415 -7.77 -7.30 -38.67
CA LEU A 415 -9.08 -7.96 -38.65
C LEU A 415 -9.26 -8.96 -39.81
N PRO A 416 -9.99 -10.08 -39.59
CA PRO A 416 -10.37 -10.99 -40.67
C PRO A 416 -11.11 -10.28 -41.81
N ARG A 417 -10.71 -10.54 -43.07
CA ARG A 417 -11.27 -9.86 -44.26
C ARG A 417 -12.81 -9.87 -44.30
N LYS A 418 -13.43 -11.00 -43.97
CA LYS A 418 -14.89 -11.17 -43.97
C LYS A 418 -15.56 -10.26 -42.93
N LEU A 419 -15.05 -10.24 -41.70
CA LEU A 419 -15.56 -9.39 -40.63
C LEU A 419 -15.41 -7.92 -40.98
N LYS A 420 -14.25 -7.51 -41.52
CA LYS A 420 -13.98 -6.14 -41.95
C LYS A 420 -14.98 -5.66 -43.00
N GLN A 421 -15.25 -6.46 -44.04
CA GLN A 421 -16.22 -6.11 -45.08
C GLN A 421 -17.66 -6.01 -44.54
N GLN A 422 -18.05 -6.95 -43.68
CA GLN A 422 -19.38 -6.95 -43.07
C GLN A 422 -19.57 -5.74 -42.14
N ALA A 423 -18.59 -5.45 -41.30
CA ALA A 423 -18.59 -4.29 -40.40
C ALA A 423 -18.65 -2.97 -41.18
N GLN A 424 -17.87 -2.84 -42.28
CA GLN A 424 -17.90 -1.66 -43.15
C GLN A 424 -19.28 -1.43 -43.78
N ALA A 425 -19.94 -2.50 -44.25
CA ALA A 425 -21.28 -2.40 -44.83
C ALA A 425 -22.32 -1.92 -43.79
N VAL A 426 -22.22 -2.39 -42.55
CA VAL A 426 -23.10 -1.96 -41.45
C VAL A 426 -22.79 -0.53 -41.00
N ALA A 427 -21.50 -0.16 -40.91
CA ALA A 427 -21.04 1.16 -40.48
C ALA A 427 -21.49 2.31 -41.39
N GLN A 428 -21.66 2.06 -42.69
CA GLN A 428 -22.11 3.08 -43.67
C GLN A 428 -23.40 3.79 -43.27
N ALA A 429 -24.31 3.11 -42.56
CA ALA A 429 -25.58 3.70 -42.14
C ALA A 429 -25.45 4.78 -41.04
N ALA A 430 -24.30 4.88 -40.36
CA ALA A 430 -24.01 5.94 -39.39
C ALA A 430 -23.32 7.17 -40.01
N GLY A 431 -22.88 7.10 -41.26
CA GLY A 431 -22.05 8.12 -41.93
C GLY A 431 -20.55 7.84 -41.79
N GLU A 432 -19.72 8.61 -42.53
CA GLU A 432 -18.27 8.38 -42.63
C GLU A 432 -17.45 9.05 -41.52
N ALA A 433 -17.97 10.12 -40.91
CA ALA A 433 -17.29 10.85 -39.84
C ALA A 433 -17.16 9.97 -38.58
N THR A 434 -15.96 9.89 -38.02
CA THR A 434 -15.66 9.15 -36.80
C THR A 434 -15.35 10.10 -35.66
N PHE A 435 -15.47 9.63 -34.42
CA PHE A 435 -15.05 10.42 -33.26
C PHE A 435 -13.51 10.58 -33.17
N LEU A 436 -12.75 9.91 -34.04
CA LEU A 436 -11.30 10.07 -34.16
C LEU A 436 -10.90 11.30 -35.00
N ASP A 437 -11.75 11.76 -35.91
CA ASP A 437 -11.40 12.80 -36.91
C ASP A 437 -11.18 14.20 -36.31
N ARG A 438 -11.45 14.41 -35.01
CA ARG A 438 -11.22 15.68 -34.28
C ARG A 438 -9.82 15.78 -33.65
N LEU A 439 -8.85 15.03 -34.18
CA LEU A 439 -7.44 15.09 -33.83
C LEU A 439 -6.82 16.46 -34.18
N GLU A 440 -7.12 17.51 -33.40
CA GLU A 440 -6.18 18.62 -33.22
C GLU A 440 -5.15 18.17 -32.18
N GLN A 441 -4.03 17.61 -32.66
CA GLN A 441 -2.82 17.50 -31.86
C GLN A 441 -2.39 18.91 -31.45
N SER A 442 -2.80 19.37 -30.28
CA SER A 442 -2.13 20.50 -29.67
C SER A 442 -0.77 20.02 -29.21
N GLU A 443 0.29 20.62 -29.75
CA GLU A 443 1.64 20.21 -29.42
C GLU A 443 1.91 20.45 -27.92
N PRO A 444 2.48 19.45 -27.20
CA PRO A 444 2.70 19.50 -25.75
C PRO A 444 3.46 20.74 -25.23
N TRP A 445 4.26 21.39 -26.09
CA TRP A 445 5.06 22.55 -25.73
C TRP A 445 4.27 23.87 -25.60
N GLN A 446 3.15 24.04 -26.34
CA GLN A 446 2.33 25.27 -26.25
C GLN A 446 1.56 25.35 -24.92
N ARG A 447 1.16 24.21 -24.36
CA ARG A 447 0.47 24.13 -23.06
C ARG A 447 1.42 24.32 -21.87
N ALA A 448 2.70 23.96 -22.03
CA ALA A 448 3.74 24.18 -21.03
C ALA A 448 4.14 25.66 -20.92
N LEU A 449 4.19 26.38 -22.05
CA LEU A 449 4.60 27.79 -22.12
C LEU A 449 3.59 28.78 -21.49
N GLU A 450 2.28 28.51 -21.60
CA GLU A 450 1.24 29.38 -21.01
C GLU A 450 1.17 29.31 -19.47
N VAL A 451 1.53 28.15 -18.89
CA VAL A 451 1.58 27.95 -17.43
C VAL A 451 2.88 28.52 -16.85
N MET A 452 3.98 28.43 -17.58
CA MET A 452 5.28 29.02 -17.18
C MET A 452 5.28 30.55 -17.17
N LEU A 453 4.40 31.21 -17.93
CA LEU A 453 4.27 32.67 -17.95
C LEU A 453 3.57 33.28 -16.72
N ARG A 454 3.13 32.48 -15.74
CA ARG A 454 2.33 32.95 -14.59
C ARG A 454 2.96 32.83 -13.20
N LEU A 455 4.21 32.42 -13.06
CA LEU A 455 4.82 32.25 -11.73
C LEU A 455 6.11 33.05 -11.59
N GLN A 456 5.99 34.24 -10.99
CA GLN A 456 7.14 34.97 -10.43
C GLN A 456 7.53 34.35 -9.08
N ALA A 457 8.81 33.98 -8.97
CA ALA A 457 9.44 33.59 -7.72
C ALA A 457 9.83 34.84 -6.90
N GLN A 458 9.54 34.83 -5.59
CA GLN A 458 10.15 35.73 -4.62
C GLN A 458 11.06 34.92 -3.68
N SER A 459 12.30 35.38 -3.51
CA SER A 459 13.26 34.83 -2.56
C SER A 459 12.96 35.29 -1.13
N PRO A 460 13.31 34.50 -0.09
CA PRO A 460 12.95 34.80 1.29
C PRO A 460 13.91 35.79 1.94
N SER A 461 13.35 36.74 2.69
CA SER A 461 14.06 37.60 3.66
C SER A 461 14.12 36.91 5.02
N GLN A 462 15.29 36.96 5.66
CA GLN A 462 15.48 36.56 7.06
C GLN A 462 14.64 37.42 8.00
N SER A 463 13.84 36.77 8.85
CA SER A 463 13.21 37.37 10.02
C SER A 463 13.60 36.60 11.27
N GLN A 464 14.17 37.28 12.26
CA GLN A 464 14.23 36.78 13.62
C GLN A 464 12.80 36.76 14.20
N GLY A 465 12.39 35.63 14.78
CA GLY A 465 11.05 35.39 15.35
C GLY A 465 11.09 34.40 16.53
N PRO A 466 9.99 34.27 17.31
CA PRO A 466 9.95 34.50 18.75
C PRO A 466 9.80 33.21 19.62
N GLY A 467 9.21 33.32 20.82
CA GLY A 467 9.29 32.40 21.96
C GLY A 467 8.60 31.02 21.84
N SER A 468 8.01 30.69 20.70
CA SER A 468 7.46 29.36 20.36
C SER A 468 7.84 28.94 18.94
N ARG A 469 7.91 27.63 18.69
CA ARG A 469 8.20 27.06 17.35
C ARG A 469 7.37 25.81 17.09
N VAL A 470 7.05 25.56 15.84
CA VAL A 470 6.49 24.28 15.39
C VAL A 470 7.62 23.37 14.89
N ILE A 471 7.62 22.13 15.34
CA ILE A 471 8.49 21.07 14.82
C ILE A 471 7.62 19.99 14.16
N TRP A 472 8.19 19.27 13.20
CA TRP A 472 7.50 18.22 12.47
C TRP A 472 8.13 16.87 12.80
N LEU A 473 7.35 16.01 13.45
CA LEU A 473 7.72 14.60 13.63
C LEU A 473 7.31 13.82 12.38
N VAL A 474 8.25 13.16 11.75
CA VAL A 474 8.06 12.44 10.49
C VAL A 474 8.48 10.98 10.62
N ASP A 475 7.70 10.09 10.03
CA ASP A 475 8.07 8.71 9.74
C ASP A 475 7.96 8.53 8.23
N PHE A 476 9.10 8.54 7.55
CA PHE A 476 9.13 8.46 6.08
C PHE A 476 8.72 7.07 5.57
N ASP A 477 9.01 6.01 6.34
CA ASP A 477 8.69 4.62 5.98
C ASP A 477 7.19 4.36 6.12
N ARG A 478 6.57 4.85 7.21
CA ARG A 478 5.11 4.73 7.46
C ARG A 478 4.29 5.87 6.87
N LYS A 479 4.94 6.85 6.23
CA LYS A 479 4.29 8.02 5.63
C LYS A 479 3.47 8.84 6.64
N GLU A 480 3.97 8.99 7.86
CA GLU A 480 3.27 9.70 8.94
C GLU A 480 3.90 11.07 9.21
N ILE A 481 3.04 12.08 9.42
CA ILE A 481 3.44 13.45 9.75
C ILE A 481 2.67 13.91 10.99
N GLN A 482 3.39 14.37 12.00
CA GLN A 482 2.82 14.87 13.25
C GLN A 482 3.40 16.26 13.63
N PRO A 483 2.59 17.31 13.63
CA PRO A 483 3.00 18.66 14.04
C PRO A 483 3.00 18.82 15.57
N ILE A 484 4.09 19.36 16.13
CA ILE A 484 4.25 19.59 17.57
C ILE A 484 4.62 21.06 17.84
N GLU A 485 3.92 21.69 18.78
CA GLU A 485 4.22 23.05 19.26
C GLU A 485 5.19 23.00 20.44
N GLN A 486 6.36 23.64 20.36
CA GLN A 486 7.33 23.75 21.46
C GLN A 486 7.42 25.20 21.99
N LYS A 487 7.55 25.35 23.31
CA LYS A 487 7.74 26.64 24.00
C LYS A 487 9.08 26.66 24.73
N ARG A 488 9.67 27.85 24.90
CA ARG A 488 10.95 28.01 25.60
C ARG A 488 10.75 27.92 27.12
N SER A 489 11.53 27.08 27.80
CA SER A 489 11.48 26.94 29.27
C SER A 489 12.26 28.05 29.97
N LYS A 490 11.97 28.29 31.26
CA LYS A 490 12.67 29.29 32.10
C LYS A 490 14.17 28.99 32.29
N GLN A 491 14.65 27.80 31.91
CA GLN A 491 16.06 27.37 31.99
C GLN A 491 16.77 27.36 30.62
N GLY A 492 16.15 27.90 29.56
CA GLY A 492 16.78 28.09 28.25
C GLY A 492 16.63 26.92 27.25
N GLY A 493 16.10 25.77 27.66
CA GLY A 493 15.79 24.63 26.79
C GLY A 493 14.35 24.64 26.22
N TRP A 494 14.10 23.86 25.17
CA TRP A 494 12.76 23.68 24.58
C TRP A 494 11.94 22.63 25.36
N THR A 495 10.63 22.84 25.52
CA THR A 495 9.73 21.84 26.15
C THR A 495 9.53 20.61 25.25
N LYS A 496 9.08 19.47 25.83
CA LYS A 496 8.71 18.25 25.08
C LYS A 496 7.66 18.49 23.98
N GLY A 497 6.97 19.63 24.04
CA GLY A 497 6.00 20.08 23.05
C GLY A 497 4.61 19.47 23.22
N ARG A 498 3.59 20.13 22.65
CA ARG A 498 2.19 19.68 22.67
C ARG A 498 1.75 19.32 21.25
N ASN A 499 1.07 18.18 21.10
CA ASN A 499 0.51 17.76 19.82
C ASN A 499 -0.50 18.78 19.29
N ILE A 500 -0.34 19.19 18.04
CA ILE A 500 -1.29 20.07 17.35
C ILE A 500 -2.32 19.18 16.64
N ALA A 501 -3.61 19.32 16.98
CA ALA A 501 -4.66 18.60 16.28
C ALA A 501 -4.77 19.08 14.82
N LEU A 502 -4.90 18.15 13.86
CA LEU A 502 -4.95 18.48 12.42
C LEU A 502 -6.07 19.46 12.08
N LYS A 503 -7.24 19.33 12.74
CA LYS A 503 -8.34 20.30 12.65
C LYS A 503 -7.90 21.73 13.00
N ARG A 504 -7.16 21.91 14.10
CA ARG A 504 -6.65 23.22 14.54
C ARG A 504 -5.58 23.77 13.60
N LEU A 505 -4.72 22.90 13.07
CA LEU A 505 -3.73 23.29 12.08
C LEU A 505 -4.39 23.74 10.77
N TYR A 506 -5.44 23.05 10.33
CA TYR A 506 -6.23 23.38 9.14
C TYR A 506 -6.96 24.72 9.28
N THR A 507 -7.64 24.95 10.41
CA THR A 507 -8.42 26.18 10.65
C THR A 507 -7.54 27.41 10.92
N GLY A 508 -6.23 27.23 11.10
CA GLY A 508 -5.27 28.31 11.33
C GLY A 508 -5.23 28.81 12.78
N GLU A 509 -5.77 28.05 13.73
CA GLU A 509 -5.75 28.34 15.18
C GLU A 509 -4.42 27.92 15.84
N VAL A 510 -3.31 28.18 15.16
CA VAL A 510 -1.95 27.90 15.59
C VAL A 510 -1.12 29.17 15.41
N ASP A 511 -0.61 29.68 16.51
CA ASP A 511 0.24 30.87 16.51
C ASP A 511 1.63 30.54 15.93
N GLU A 512 2.24 31.50 15.23
CA GLU A 512 3.67 31.48 14.84
C GLU A 512 4.12 30.37 13.84
N LEU A 513 3.42 30.21 12.71
CA LEU A 513 3.87 29.38 11.57
C LEU A 513 4.82 30.16 10.64
N THR A 514 5.91 29.54 10.19
CA THR A 514 6.78 30.12 9.15
C THR A 514 6.12 30.04 7.76
N ALA A 515 6.67 30.77 6.78
CA ALA A 515 6.24 30.66 5.39
C ALA A 515 6.39 29.24 4.80
N GLN A 516 7.33 28.44 5.30
CA GLN A 516 7.49 27.04 4.91
C GLN A 516 6.45 26.15 5.61
N ASP A 517 6.15 26.38 6.89
CA ASP A 517 5.09 25.67 7.63
C ASP A 517 3.71 25.89 7.00
N HIS A 518 3.43 27.09 6.49
CA HIS A 518 2.21 27.38 5.75
C HIS A 518 2.10 26.59 4.45
N ARG A 519 3.22 26.36 3.75
CA ARG A 519 3.25 25.52 2.54
C ARG A 519 3.02 24.05 2.89
N ILE A 520 3.64 23.54 3.96
CA ILE A 520 3.39 22.18 4.46
C ILE A 520 1.91 22.01 4.83
N ARG A 521 1.31 22.98 5.54
CA ARG A 521 -0.13 22.99 5.90
C ARG A 521 -1.05 22.85 4.68
N SER A 522 -0.68 23.45 3.54
CA SER A 522 -1.52 23.40 2.33
C SER A 522 -1.70 21.98 1.77
N ALA A 523 -0.86 21.03 2.19
CA ALA A 523 -0.99 19.62 1.86
C ALA A 523 -2.00 18.86 2.75
N LEU A 524 -2.71 19.52 3.67
CA LEU A 524 -3.74 18.89 4.51
C LEU A 524 -5.12 18.92 3.82
N ASN A 525 -5.73 17.75 3.63
CA ASN A 525 -7.07 17.56 3.08
C ASN A 525 -8.13 17.53 4.19
N HIS A 526 -9.36 17.96 3.88
CA HIS A 526 -10.54 17.88 4.75
C HIS A 526 -11.65 17.13 4.02
N TYR A 527 -12.22 16.11 4.68
CA TYR A 527 -13.35 15.32 4.20
C TYR A 527 -14.50 15.42 5.20
N SER A 528 -15.73 15.54 4.72
CA SER A 528 -16.93 15.54 5.56
C SER A 528 -17.89 14.46 5.05
N TYR A 529 -18.15 13.44 5.88
CA TYR A 529 -19.06 12.33 5.53
C TYR A 529 -20.08 12.02 6.65
N GLY A 530 -21.26 11.56 6.24
CA GLY A 530 -22.32 11.05 7.11
C GLY A 530 -23.39 12.06 7.53
N TYR A 531 -24.59 11.56 7.87
CA TYR A 531 -25.77 12.33 8.30
C TYR A 531 -25.55 13.10 9.63
N TYR A 532 -24.44 12.81 10.33
CA TYR A 532 -24.04 13.44 11.59
C TYR A 532 -22.83 14.40 11.45
N GLY A 533 -22.33 14.67 10.24
CA GLY A 533 -21.32 15.71 9.99
C GLY A 533 -19.96 15.43 10.65
N ASN A 534 -19.40 14.24 10.48
CA ASN A 534 -18.05 13.96 10.97
C ASN A 534 -17.01 14.56 10.01
N ASP A 535 -16.18 15.46 10.53
CA ASP A 535 -15.02 16.03 9.84
C ASP A 535 -13.80 15.12 10.01
N GLU A 536 -13.17 14.70 8.92
CA GLU A 536 -11.87 14.01 8.91
C GLU A 536 -10.81 14.89 8.21
N TYR A 537 -9.57 14.87 8.73
CA TYR A 537 -8.45 15.66 8.22
C TYR A 537 -7.26 14.72 7.97
N GLU A 538 -6.74 14.70 6.75
CA GLU A 538 -5.68 13.77 6.33
C GLU A 538 -4.58 14.48 5.54
N TRP A 539 -3.34 14.00 5.62
CA TRP A 539 -2.22 14.55 4.85
C TRP A 539 -2.19 14.00 3.42
N ASN A 540 -2.02 14.88 2.43
CA ASN A 540 -1.37 14.50 1.18
C ASN A 540 0.13 14.37 1.44
N VAL A 541 0.56 13.16 1.79
CA VAL A 541 1.90 12.90 2.30
C VAL A 541 3.00 13.25 1.30
N ASP A 542 2.82 12.90 0.02
CA ASP A 542 3.82 13.16 -1.01
C ASP A 542 3.99 14.68 -1.26
N ALA A 543 2.88 15.46 -1.24
CA ALA A 543 2.93 16.92 -1.33
C ALA A 543 3.50 17.58 -0.07
N ALA A 544 3.19 17.04 1.11
CA ALA A 544 3.71 17.54 2.38
C ALA A 544 5.23 17.34 2.46
N PHE A 545 5.73 16.14 2.11
CA PHE A 545 7.17 15.86 2.06
C PHE A 545 7.90 16.74 1.03
N ALA A 546 7.27 17.04 -0.12
CA ALA A 546 7.84 17.97 -1.08
C ALA A 546 8.07 19.38 -0.51
N GLN A 547 7.15 19.87 0.34
CA GLN A 547 7.29 21.17 1.00
C GLN A 547 8.22 21.14 2.23
N MET A 548 8.50 19.95 2.78
CA MET A 548 9.42 19.73 3.89
C MET A 548 10.89 19.69 3.47
N ALA A 549 11.22 19.54 2.18
CA ALA A 549 12.60 19.55 1.74
C ALA A 549 13.32 20.85 2.15
N GLY A 550 14.50 20.72 2.74
CA GLY A 550 15.28 21.81 3.32
C GLY A 550 14.72 22.40 4.62
N HIS A 551 13.67 21.83 5.22
CA HIS A 551 13.10 22.35 6.45
C HIS A 551 14.02 22.07 7.66
N PRO A 552 14.39 23.10 8.46
CA PRO A 552 15.41 22.95 9.50
C PRO A 552 14.93 22.23 10.78
N LEU A 553 13.63 21.97 10.91
CA LEU A 553 12.99 21.43 12.13
C LEU A 553 12.17 20.16 11.87
N LEU A 554 12.73 19.20 11.13
CA LEU A 554 12.17 17.85 11.00
C LEU A 554 12.84 16.91 12.01
N PHE A 555 12.07 15.98 12.60
CA PHE A 555 12.56 14.99 13.58
C PHE A 555 11.88 13.64 13.36
N LEU A 556 12.53 12.52 13.69
CA LEU A 556 11.92 11.20 13.59
C LEU A 556 10.77 11.06 14.59
N LYS A 557 9.65 10.50 14.13
CA LYS A 557 8.51 10.21 15.01
C LYS A 557 8.83 9.13 16.06
N SER A 558 9.61 8.12 15.69
CA SER A 558 10.05 7.05 16.59
C SER A 558 10.96 7.55 17.72
N ASN A 559 11.72 8.61 17.47
CA ASN A 559 12.53 9.27 18.47
C ASN A 559 12.54 10.79 18.24
N PRO A 560 11.64 11.56 18.89
CA PRO A 560 11.46 13.00 18.67
C PRO A 560 12.67 13.90 18.98
N SER A 561 13.73 13.34 19.59
CA SER A 561 15.02 14.02 19.79
C SER A 561 15.94 13.97 18.57
N VAL A 562 15.61 13.12 17.59
CA VAL A 562 16.43 12.81 16.44
C VAL A 562 15.94 13.64 15.24
N SER A 563 16.55 14.82 14.98
CA SER A 563 16.43 15.57 13.72
C SER A 563 16.58 14.76 12.40
N VAL A 564 15.84 15.10 11.35
CA VAL A 564 16.02 14.47 10.04
C VAL A 564 16.31 15.53 9.00
N GLU A 565 17.23 15.22 8.10
CA GLU A 565 17.50 16.06 6.94
C GLU A 565 16.77 15.49 5.73
N LEU A 566 15.98 16.33 5.05
CA LEU A 566 15.38 16.01 3.77
C LEU A 566 15.95 16.98 2.72
N VAL A 567 16.83 16.50 1.84
CA VAL A 567 17.49 17.32 0.82
C VAL A 567 16.89 17.07 -0.55
N GLN A 568 16.86 18.09 -1.41
CA GLN A 568 16.40 17.90 -2.79
C GLN A 568 17.51 17.27 -3.63
N ALA A 569 17.21 16.19 -4.34
CA ALA A 569 18.10 15.54 -5.28
C ALA A 569 17.62 15.74 -6.72
N LYS A 570 18.55 15.69 -7.67
CA LYS A 570 18.28 15.72 -9.12
C LYS A 570 18.78 14.42 -9.74
N PRO A 571 17.98 13.77 -10.61
CA PRO A 571 18.44 12.58 -11.30
C PRO A 571 19.44 12.97 -12.39
N GLU A 572 20.44 12.12 -12.61
CA GLU A 572 21.44 12.31 -13.66
C GLU A 572 21.57 11.05 -14.52
N LEU A 573 21.82 11.24 -15.82
CA LEU A 573 22.18 10.16 -16.74
C LEU A 573 23.69 10.00 -16.74
N ILE A 574 24.15 8.78 -16.62
CA ILE A 574 25.57 8.42 -16.64
C ILE A 574 25.80 7.60 -17.89
N VAL A 575 26.90 7.88 -18.58
CA VAL A 575 27.37 7.15 -19.75
C VAL A 575 28.82 6.75 -19.48
N ALA A 576 29.04 5.48 -19.16
CA ALA A 576 30.36 4.91 -18.88
C ALA A 576 30.83 4.00 -20.02
N GLU A 577 32.13 3.96 -20.32
CA GLU A 577 32.73 3.01 -21.26
C GLU A 577 33.19 1.74 -20.51
N GLU A 578 32.65 0.57 -20.89
CA GLU A 578 33.01 -0.72 -20.32
C GLU A 578 33.42 -1.72 -21.42
N GLY A 579 34.73 -1.88 -21.61
CA GLY A 579 35.31 -2.86 -22.53
C GLY A 579 34.98 -2.58 -24.00
N SER A 580 33.94 -3.23 -24.54
CA SER A 580 33.50 -3.08 -25.95
C SER A 580 32.15 -2.36 -26.11
N HIS A 581 31.57 -1.85 -25.01
CA HIS A 581 30.26 -1.21 -24.96
C HIS A 581 30.27 0.05 -24.08
N PHE A 582 29.36 0.97 -24.34
CA PHE A 582 28.92 2.01 -23.42
C PHE A 582 27.75 1.49 -22.58
N VAL A 583 27.76 1.81 -21.30
CA VAL A 583 26.68 1.48 -20.36
C VAL A 583 26.05 2.79 -19.90
N LEU A 584 24.75 2.92 -20.14
CA LEU A 584 23.97 4.06 -19.69
C LEU A 584 23.18 3.67 -18.44
N THR A 585 23.26 4.49 -17.40
CA THR A 585 22.58 4.29 -16.11
C THR A 585 22.01 5.60 -15.59
N LEU A 586 20.97 5.51 -14.76
CA LEU A 586 20.41 6.65 -14.05
C LEU A 586 20.85 6.59 -12.59
N ASP A 587 21.18 7.74 -12.02
CA ASP A 587 21.46 7.85 -10.60
C ASP A 587 20.82 9.10 -9.98
N PRO A 588 20.07 8.96 -8.87
CA PRO A 588 19.59 7.70 -8.31
C PRO A 588 18.57 6.99 -9.24
N PRO A 589 18.36 5.67 -9.08
CA PRO A 589 17.35 4.94 -9.86
C PRO A 589 15.95 5.50 -9.62
N VAL A 590 15.14 5.47 -10.67
CA VAL A 590 13.84 6.14 -10.69
C VAL A 590 12.74 5.15 -10.98
N ASP A 591 11.83 4.96 -10.02
CA ASP A 591 10.80 3.91 -10.11
C ASP A 591 9.41 4.44 -10.49
N ARG A 592 9.12 5.73 -10.24
CA ARG A 592 7.83 6.36 -10.53
C ARG A 592 7.95 7.86 -10.86
N PRO A 593 7.01 8.47 -11.57
CA PRO A 593 6.98 9.92 -11.71
C PRO A 593 6.60 10.61 -10.39
N GLY A 594 6.96 11.89 -10.23
CA GLY A 594 6.66 12.70 -9.05
C GLY A 594 7.67 12.56 -7.90
N PRO A 595 7.37 13.13 -6.71
CA PRO A 595 8.30 13.15 -5.58
C PRO A 595 8.53 11.74 -5.00
N GLN A 596 9.78 11.33 -4.99
CA GLN A 596 10.25 10.07 -4.42
C GLN A 596 11.24 10.34 -3.30
N LEU A 597 11.14 9.53 -2.24
CA LEU A 597 12.08 9.57 -1.12
C LEU A 597 13.09 8.45 -1.29
N ILE A 598 14.35 8.80 -1.32
CA ILE A 598 15.47 7.89 -1.32
C ILE A 598 16.17 8.03 0.03
N ARG A 599 16.25 6.94 0.77
CA ARG A 599 16.91 6.92 2.06
C ARG A 599 18.42 6.85 1.85
N GLU A 600 19.14 7.88 2.30
CA GLU A 600 20.61 7.92 2.28
C GLU A 600 21.16 7.35 3.60
N THR A 601 20.59 7.75 4.73
CA THR A 601 20.81 7.17 6.08
C THR A 601 19.48 7.19 6.85
N ASN A 602 19.39 6.61 8.06
CA ASN A 602 18.15 6.76 8.87
C ASN A 602 17.77 8.22 9.18
N THR A 603 18.72 9.15 9.07
CA THR A 603 18.54 10.56 9.44
C THR A 603 18.73 11.52 8.28
N ARG A 604 18.94 11.01 7.06
CA ARG A 604 19.11 11.81 5.85
C ARG A 604 18.39 11.14 4.68
N TYR A 605 17.45 11.84 4.09
CA TYR A 605 16.66 11.40 2.93
C TYR A 605 16.85 12.39 1.80
N GLN A 606 16.88 11.87 0.58
CA GLN A 606 16.87 12.64 -0.65
C GLN A 606 15.46 12.63 -1.23
N LEU A 607 14.95 13.80 -1.57
CA LEU A 607 13.70 13.97 -2.31
C LEU A 607 14.03 14.15 -3.79
N LEU A 608 13.74 13.14 -4.59
CA LEU A 608 13.85 13.18 -6.04
C LEU A 608 12.49 13.59 -6.63
N ASP A 609 12.39 14.79 -7.19
CA ASP A 609 11.17 15.23 -7.87
C ASP A 609 11.31 15.02 -9.38
N VAL A 610 10.66 13.98 -9.88
CA VAL A 610 10.81 13.50 -11.27
C VAL A 610 9.77 14.15 -12.15
N THR A 611 10.21 15.00 -13.07
CA THR A 611 9.34 15.62 -14.07
C THR A 611 8.85 14.60 -15.11
N PRO A 612 7.70 14.83 -15.77
CA PRO A 612 7.22 13.94 -16.83
C PRO A 612 8.21 13.74 -17.99
N ALA A 613 8.92 14.79 -18.43
CA ALA A 613 9.93 14.70 -19.48
C ALA A 613 11.15 13.85 -19.06
N GLN A 614 11.56 13.96 -17.79
CA GLN A 614 12.59 13.10 -17.23
C GLN A 614 12.10 11.64 -17.13
N TRP A 615 10.83 11.42 -16.77
CA TRP A 615 10.23 10.08 -16.68
C TRP A 615 10.21 9.34 -18.01
N GLU A 616 9.95 10.01 -19.14
CA GLU A 616 10.04 9.39 -20.48
C GLU A 616 11.44 8.87 -20.80
N ILE A 617 12.47 9.67 -20.49
CA ILE A 617 13.87 9.24 -20.61
C ILE A 617 14.13 8.07 -19.65
N PHE A 618 13.55 8.09 -18.45
CA PHE A 618 13.76 7.05 -17.44
C PHE A 618 13.07 5.73 -17.74
N GLN A 619 11.96 5.72 -18.47
CA GLN A 619 11.31 4.49 -18.91
C GLN A 619 12.20 3.64 -19.82
N LEU A 620 13.15 4.26 -20.54
CA LEU A 620 14.17 3.54 -21.32
C LEU A 620 15.06 2.66 -20.44
N PHE A 621 15.18 2.99 -19.16
CA PHE A 621 15.99 2.30 -18.14
C PHE A 621 15.14 1.41 -17.22
N SER A 622 13.89 1.11 -17.58
CA SER A 622 12.96 0.26 -16.81
C SER A 622 13.45 -1.18 -16.55
N ARG A 623 14.55 -1.60 -17.18
CA ARG A 623 15.24 -2.89 -16.96
C ARG A 623 16.64 -2.73 -16.34
N GLY A 624 16.99 -1.55 -15.84
CA GLY A 624 18.31 -1.21 -15.35
C GLY A 624 19.14 -0.48 -16.40
N SER A 625 20.39 -0.91 -16.61
CA SER A 625 21.32 -0.24 -17.52
C SER A 625 21.11 -0.60 -18.99
N ILE A 626 21.36 0.37 -19.88
CA ILE A 626 21.31 0.17 -21.34
C ILE A 626 22.74 -0.03 -21.84
N ARG A 627 23.00 -1.09 -22.63
CA ARG A 627 24.33 -1.37 -23.21
C ARG A 627 24.37 -1.08 -24.70
N ILE A 628 25.32 -0.27 -25.15
CA ILE A 628 25.45 0.20 -26.54
C ILE A 628 26.86 -0.12 -27.07
N PRO A 629 27.04 -0.80 -28.22
CA PRO A 629 28.37 -1.13 -28.75
C PRO A 629 29.22 0.11 -29.09
N ILE A 630 30.55 0.06 -28.89
CA ILE A 630 31.45 1.20 -29.15
C ILE A 630 31.37 1.73 -30.60
N LYS A 631 31.05 0.87 -31.57
CA LYS A 631 30.87 1.26 -32.98
C LYS A 631 29.75 2.30 -33.22
N ALA A 632 28.82 2.46 -32.26
CA ALA A 632 27.71 3.43 -32.32
C ALA A 632 28.02 4.76 -31.61
N ARG A 633 29.30 5.05 -31.30
CA ARG A 633 29.76 6.24 -30.56
C ARG A 633 29.18 7.55 -31.08
N ASP A 634 29.23 7.80 -32.38
CA ASP A 634 28.78 9.09 -32.97
C ASP A 634 27.26 9.29 -32.86
N LEU A 635 26.49 8.19 -32.91
CA LEU A 635 25.04 8.23 -32.72
C LEU A 635 24.69 8.45 -31.25
N LEU A 636 25.43 7.80 -30.34
CA LEU A 636 25.28 7.97 -28.91
C LEU A 636 25.60 9.41 -28.47
N ALA A 637 26.68 10.02 -28.97
CA ALA A 637 27.02 11.41 -28.67
C ALA A 637 25.90 12.39 -29.08
N LYS A 638 25.28 12.19 -30.24
CA LYS A 638 24.13 12.99 -30.69
C LYS A 638 22.89 12.79 -29.82
N ALA A 639 22.61 11.55 -29.41
CA ALA A 639 21.48 11.24 -28.54
C ALA A 639 21.65 11.87 -27.15
N VAL A 640 22.86 11.78 -26.58
CA VAL A 640 23.19 12.38 -25.28
C VAL A 640 23.09 13.91 -25.32
N ALA A 641 23.58 14.55 -26.39
CA ALA A 641 23.48 16.00 -26.56
C ALA A 641 22.03 16.50 -26.57
N ASN A 642 21.08 15.71 -27.11
CA ASN A 642 19.65 16.03 -27.10
C ASN A 642 18.99 15.82 -25.73
N VAL A 643 19.56 14.97 -24.87
CA VAL A 643 19.05 14.66 -23.52
C VAL A 643 19.57 15.65 -22.47
N ALA A 644 20.77 16.20 -22.66
CA ALA A 644 21.43 17.13 -21.74
C ALA A 644 20.61 18.34 -21.26
N PRO A 645 19.72 18.96 -22.07
CA PRO A 645 18.87 20.07 -21.60
C PRO A 645 17.78 19.66 -20.60
N VAL A 646 17.36 18.39 -20.62
CA VAL A 646 16.25 17.86 -19.80
C VAL A 646 16.76 17.13 -18.56
N LEU A 647 17.94 16.53 -18.68
CA LEU A 647 18.55 15.68 -17.67
C LEU A 647 20.07 15.92 -17.67
N PRO A 648 20.69 16.26 -16.53
CA PRO A 648 22.15 16.35 -16.46
C PRO A 648 22.77 15.03 -16.91
N VAL A 649 23.69 15.09 -17.89
CA VAL A 649 24.39 13.90 -18.38
C VAL A 649 25.86 13.96 -17.99
N GLN A 650 26.36 12.86 -17.43
CA GLN A 650 27.77 12.59 -17.20
C GLN A 650 28.25 11.64 -18.29
N SER A 651 29.17 12.07 -19.16
CA SER A 651 29.67 11.23 -20.23
C SER A 651 31.14 11.52 -20.55
N GLU A 652 31.96 10.47 -20.68
CA GLU A 652 33.32 10.57 -21.19
C GLU A 652 33.37 10.85 -22.72
N LEU A 653 32.23 10.75 -23.42
CA LEU A 653 32.13 10.88 -24.88
C LEU A 653 32.04 12.31 -25.40
N LEU A 654 31.42 13.19 -24.61
CA LEU A 654 31.25 14.60 -24.95
C LEU A 654 32.48 15.32 -24.44
N GLY A 655 33.47 15.54 -25.32
CA GLY A 655 34.70 16.29 -25.03
C GLY A 655 34.48 17.77 -24.66
N GLU A 656 33.30 18.15 -24.16
CA GLU A 656 33.07 19.42 -23.48
C GLU A 656 33.34 19.22 -21.98
N SER A 657 34.61 19.40 -21.63
CA SER A 657 35.04 19.65 -20.27
C SER A 657 34.31 20.88 -19.72
N VAL A 658 33.32 20.65 -18.87
CA VAL A 658 33.42 21.32 -17.57
C VAL A 658 34.60 20.62 -16.90
N ASP A 659 35.75 21.29 -16.79
CA ASP A 659 36.86 20.82 -15.96
C ASP A 659 36.33 20.74 -14.52
N LEU A 660 35.69 19.63 -14.18
CA LEU A 660 35.30 19.31 -12.83
C LEU A 660 36.60 18.90 -12.12
N PRO A 661 36.96 19.54 -11.00
CA PRO A 661 38.12 19.13 -10.23
C PRO A 661 38.01 17.64 -9.87
N ASP A 662 39.05 16.88 -10.17
CA ASP A 662 39.19 15.49 -9.76
C ASP A 662 39.73 15.43 -8.32
N VAL A 663 39.07 14.64 -7.49
CA VAL A 663 39.50 14.34 -6.12
C VAL A 663 39.78 12.84 -5.99
N GLU A 664 40.86 12.51 -5.30
CA GLU A 664 41.22 11.12 -4.99
C GLU A 664 40.16 10.49 -4.10
N ALA A 665 39.60 9.36 -4.55
CA ALA A 665 38.54 8.66 -3.84
C ALA A 665 39.07 8.04 -2.55
N SER A 666 38.35 8.24 -1.45
CA SER A 666 38.61 7.51 -0.22
C SER A 666 37.90 6.16 -0.22
N ALA A 667 38.67 5.09 -0.02
CA ALA A 667 38.14 3.76 0.27
C ALA A 667 37.85 3.54 1.76
N CYS A 668 38.17 4.52 2.62
CA CYS A 668 38.09 4.39 4.07
C CYS A 668 36.64 4.16 4.51
N PRO A 669 36.36 3.13 5.33
CA PRO A 669 35.04 2.91 5.90
C PRO A 669 34.61 4.00 6.90
N HIS A 670 33.33 4.35 6.86
CA HIS A 670 32.66 5.24 7.81
C HIS A 670 31.60 4.47 8.59
N ILE A 671 31.69 4.49 9.91
CA ILE A 671 30.66 3.96 10.81
C ILE A 671 29.83 5.10 11.37
N LEU A 672 28.52 5.06 11.12
CA LEU A 672 27.56 5.98 11.70
C LEU A 672 26.93 5.33 12.93
N LEU A 673 27.06 5.99 14.08
CA LEU A 673 26.49 5.55 15.35
C LEU A 673 25.29 6.41 15.71
N LEU A 674 24.11 5.80 15.68
CA LEU A 674 22.83 6.44 15.98
C LEU A 674 22.32 5.95 17.34
N PRO A 675 22.21 6.81 18.36
CA PRO A 675 21.76 6.39 19.68
C PRO A 675 20.29 5.93 19.66
N ILE A 676 20.02 4.71 20.13
CA ILE A 676 18.68 4.12 20.28
C ILE A 676 18.63 3.37 21.61
N GLY A 677 17.66 3.70 22.47
CA GLY A 677 17.60 3.11 23.80
C GLY A 677 18.90 3.37 24.58
N ASP A 678 19.46 2.33 25.17
CA ASP A 678 20.73 2.38 25.90
C ASP A 678 21.96 1.96 25.06
N GLY A 679 21.75 1.52 23.82
CA GLY A 679 22.80 1.22 22.85
C GLY A 679 22.77 2.13 21.63
N PHE A 680 23.11 1.57 20.46
CA PHE A 680 23.08 2.30 19.19
C PHE A 680 22.79 1.41 17.99
N LYS A 681 22.23 2.03 16.96
CA LYS A 681 22.20 1.48 15.61
C LYS A 681 23.48 1.89 14.89
N VAL A 682 24.12 0.91 14.27
CA VAL A 682 25.39 1.02 13.54
C VAL A 682 25.09 0.91 12.06
N GLU A 683 25.63 1.82 11.25
CA GLU A 683 25.59 1.71 9.80
C GLU A 683 26.98 1.89 9.21
N LEU A 684 27.35 1.00 8.29
CA LEU A 684 28.61 1.05 7.56
C LEU A 684 28.43 1.70 6.19
N PHE A 685 29.34 2.61 5.85
CA PHE A 685 29.37 3.37 4.59
C PHE A 685 30.81 3.63 4.15
N VAL A 686 30.97 4.23 2.98
CA VAL A 686 32.17 4.91 2.49
C VAL A 686 31.77 6.32 2.03
N LYS A 687 32.69 7.27 2.19
CA LYS A 687 32.57 8.62 1.61
C LYS A 687 33.65 8.83 0.57
N PRO A 688 33.32 8.70 -0.73
CA PRO A 688 34.30 8.85 -1.80
C PRO A 688 34.97 10.23 -1.82
N PHE A 689 34.26 11.29 -1.43
CA PHE A 689 34.78 12.66 -1.34
C PHE A 689 35.41 13.00 0.02
N GLN A 690 35.85 11.98 0.78
CA GLN A 690 36.54 12.08 2.06
C GLN A 690 35.66 12.62 3.20
N THR A 691 35.28 13.90 3.16
CA THR A 691 34.52 14.57 4.23
C THR A 691 33.03 14.68 3.89
N ASP A 692 32.74 15.01 2.64
CA ASP A 692 31.40 15.38 2.20
C ASP A 692 30.60 14.16 1.69
N PRO A 693 29.26 14.17 1.81
CA PRO A 693 28.39 13.18 1.19
C PRO A 693 28.60 13.10 -0.34
N PRO A 694 28.18 12.00 -1.00
CA PRO A 694 27.21 11.00 -0.54
C PRO A 694 27.78 9.88 0.33
N TYR A 695 26.93 9.32 1.20
CA TYR A 695 27.20 8.06 1.90
C TYR A 695 26.81 6.88 1.01
N LEU A 696 27.76 6.00 0.70
CA LEU A 696 27.53 4.83 -0.15
C LEU A 696 27.95 3.54 0.56
N LYS A 697 27.39 2.40 0.15
CA LYS A 697 27.80 1.11 0.69
C LYS A 697 29.15 0.69 0.07
N PRO A 698 30.14 0.26 0.89
CA PRO A 698 31.42 -0.23 0.40
C PRO A 698 31.23 -1.32 -0.65
N GLY A 699 31.95 -1.23 -1.77
CA GLY A 699 31.92 -2.26 -2.81
C GLY A 699 30.64 -2.32 -3.66
N GLU A 700 29.60 -1.54 -3.32
CA GLU A 700 28.34 -1.49 -4.04
C GLU A 700 28.22 -0.20 -4.89
N GLY A 701 27.53 -0.31 -6.03
CA GLY A 701 27.29 0.82 -6.93
C GLY A 701 28.40 1.05 -7.95
N ARG A 702 28.53 2.29 -8.41
CA ARG A 702 29.42 2.68 -9.52
C ARG A 702 30.79 3.16 -9.06
N GLU A 703 31.80 2.96 -9.90
CA GLU A 703 33.18 3.46 -9.68
C GLU A 703 33.26 4.99 -9.87
N LEU A 704 32.71 5.53 -10.95
CA LEU A 704 32.76 6.97 -11.23
C LEU A 704 31.62 7.72 -10.53
N LEU A 705 31.96 8.75 -9.76
CA LEU A 705 31.02 9.61 -9.05
C LEU A 705 31.30 11.09 -9.29
N ILE A 706 30.22 11.86 -9.34
CA ILE A 706 30.26 13.31 -9.31
C ILE A 706 29.24 13.76 -8.28
N ALA A 707 29.65 14.65 -7.38
CA ALA A 707 28.79 15.26 -6.38
C ALA A 707 29.16 16.74 -6.22
N GLU A 708 28.29 17.51 -5.58
CA GLU A 708 28.57 18.88 -5.21
C GLU A 708 29.27 18.89 -3.85
N VAL A 709 30.55 19.23 -3.84
CA VAL A 709 31.41 19.29 -2.65
C VAL A 709 31.73 20.76 -2.40
N GLY A 710 31.29 21.32 -1.27
CA GLY A 710 31.51 22.73 -0.95
C GLY A 710 30.92 23.73 -1.95
N GLY A 711 29.84 23.36 -2.66
CA GLY A 711 29.21 24.20 -3.69
C GLY A 711 29.85 24.09 -5.09
N VAL A 712 30.84 23.21 -5.26
CA VAL A 712 31.53 22.95 -6.54
C VAL A 712 31.27 21.51 -6.98
N ARG A 713 30.81 21.33 -8.21
CA ARG A 713 30.67 19.98 -8.78
C ARG A 713 32.06 19.37 -8.97
N THR A 714 32.29 18.24 -8.34
CA THR A 714 33.61 17.59 -8.22
C THR A 714 33.48 16.13 -8.64
N ARG A 715 34.51 15.56 -9.28
CA ARG A 715 34.53 14.18 -9.77
C ARG A 715 35.49 13.32 -8.94
N THR A 716 35.16 12.05 -8.77
CA THR A 716 36.04 11.05 -8.15
C THR A 716 35.81 9.66 -8.76
N ARG A 717 36.81 8.77 -8.66
CA ARG A 717 36.72 7.38 -9.12
C ARG A 717 37.06 6.43 -7.96
N ARG A 718 36.05 5.73 -7.47
CA ARG A 718 36.10 4.73 -6.41
C ARG A 718 36.85 3.48 -6.84
N ASP A 719 37.54 2.86 -5.89
CA ASP A 719 38.04 1.50 -6.02
C ASP A 719 37.15 0.56 -5.18
N LEU A 720 36.14 -0.03 -5.84
CA LEU A 720 35.16 -0.89 -5.19
C LEU A 720 35.80 -2.13 -4.53
N LYS A 721 36.91 -2.63 -5.08
CA LYS A 721 37.61 -3.79 -4.52
C LYS A 721 38.37 -3.39 -3.26
N ALA A 722 39.03 -2.23 -3.27
CA ALA A 722 39.67 -1.70 -2.09
C ALA A 722 38.66 -1.37 -0.99
N GLU A 723 37.52 -0.75 -1.33
CA GLU A 723 36.43 -0.47 -0.40
C GLU A 723 35.90 -1.75 0.26
N GLN A 724 35.58 -2.78 -0.53
CA GLN A 724 35.09 -4.05 0.00
C GLN A 724 36.16 -4.73 0.87
N ALA A 725 37.42 -4.74 0.44
CA ALA A 725 38.50 -5.33 1.22
C ALA A 725 38.73 -4.61 2.56
N GLN A 726 38.62 -3.28 2.59
CA GLN A 726 38.74 -2.50 3.83
C GLN A 726 37.52 -2.68 4.74
N ALA A 727 36.31 -2.77 4.18
CA ALA A 727 35.10 -3.11 4.93
C ALA A 727 35.17 -4.52 5.54
N ASP A 728 35.62 -5.51 4.77
CA ASP A 728 35.80 -6.89 5.24
C ASP A 728 36.88 -6.97 6.31
N ALA A 729 37.98 -6.21 6.18
CA ALA A 729 39.03 -6.12 7.20
C ALA A 729 38.52 -5.47 8.49
N LEU A 730 37.71 -4.41 8.39
CA LEU A 730 37.05 -3.77 9.53
C LEU A 730 36.10 -4.75 10.24
N LEU A 731 35.25 -5.45 9.49
CA LEU A 731 34.35 -6.46 10.05
C LEU A 731 35.12 -7.62 10.69
N ALA A 732 36.23 -8.07 10.08
CA ALA A 732 37.12 -9.08 10.64
C ALA A 732 37.73 -8.63 11.99
N ALA A 733 38.01 -7.34 12.14
CA ALA A 733 38.57 -6.73 13.34
C ALA A 733 37.51 -6.38 14.41
N CYS A 734 36.22 -6.46 14.10
CA CYS A 734 35.12 -6.15 15.02
C CYS A 734 34.24 -7.39 15.33
N PRO A 735 34.65 -8.26 16.27
CA PRO A 735 33.85 -9.41 16.71
C PRO A 735 32.43 -9.07 17.12
N THR A 736 32.19 -7.89 17.71
CA THR A 736 30.84 -7.45 18.11
C THR A 736 29.92 -7.33 16.89
N LEU A 737 30.39 -6.81 15.75
CA LEU A 737 29.56 -6.74 14.55
C LEU A 737 29.35 -8.12 13.90
N GLN A 738 30.27 -9.07 14.08
CA GLN A 738 30.10 -10.44 13.58
C GLN A 738 29.09 -11.24 14.40
N ALA A 739 29.03 -11.00 15.70
CA ALA A 739 28.13 -11.70 16.61
C ALA A 739 26.65 -11.29 16.45
N HIS A 740 26.41 -10.10 15.90
CA HIS A 740 25.06 -9.57 15.70
C HIS A 740 24.62 -9.70 14.22
N PRO A 741 23.35 -10.06 13.97
CA PRO A 741 22.85 -10.14 12.61
C PRO A 741 22.84 -8.76 11.95
N ALA A 742 23.47 -8.66 10.78
CA ALA A 742 23.43 -7.46 9.95
C ALA A 742 22.32 -7.58 8.90
N TYR A 743 21.59 -6.50 8.65
CA TYR A 743 20.77 -6.36 7.45
C TYR A 743 21.28 -5.20 6.61
N ARG A 744 21.76 -5.47 5.39
CA ARG A 744 22.35 -4.44 4.48
C ARG A 744 23.43 -3.57 5.14
N GLN A 745 24.31 -4.21 5.92
CA GLN A 745 25.36 -3.53 6.69
C GLN A 745 24.80 -2.48 7.69
N GLU A 746 23.64 -2.80 8.27
CA GLU A 746 23.06 -2.13 9.43
C GLU A 746 22.98 -3.14 10.59
N TRP A 747 23.42 -2.74 11.78
CA TRP A 747 23.34 -3.53 13.02
C TRP A 747 22.58 -2.76 14.09
N GLN A 748 21.89 -3.49 14.96
CA GLN A 748 21.22 -2.93 16.12
C GLN A 748 21.83 -3.54 17.38
N LEU A 749 22.51 -2.70 18.16
CA LEU A 749 23.05 -3.07 19.47
C LEU A 749 22.13 -2.48 20.53
N GLU A 750 21.32 -3.32 21.17
CA GLU A 750 20.35 -2.89 22.17
C GLU A 750 20.97 -2.77 23.57
N GLU A 751 21.98 -3.60 23.84
CA GLU A 751 22.66 -3.64 25.12
C GLU A 751 23.85 -2.67 25.16
N THR A 752 23.97 -1.94 26.29
CA THR A 752 25.07 -1.01 26.54
C THR A 752 26.43 -1.70 26.48
N GLU A 753 26.51 -2.96 26.90
CA GLU A 753 27.77 -3.73 26.90
C GLU A 753 28.26 -4.00 25.48
N ASP A 754 27.39 -4.45 24.58
CA ASP A 754 27.73 -4.64 23.16
C ASP A 754 28.13 -3.31 22.50
N ALA A 755 27.40 -2.24 22.80
CA ALA A 755 27.73 -0.90 22.36
C ALA A 755 29.15 -0.48 22.78
N LEU A 756 29.53 -0.72 24.04
CA LEU A 756 30.86 -0.40 24.55
C LEU A 756 31.95 -1.35 24.02
N ASN A 757 31.62 -2.63 23.78
CA ASN A 757 32.50 -3.60 23.13
C ASN A 757 32.87 -3.11 21.74
N LEU A 758 31.90 -2.72 20.92
CA LEU A 758 32.17 -2.17 19.59
C LEU A 758 33.04 -0.91 19.67
N LEU A 759 32.74 0.03 20.56
CA LEU A 759 33.56 1.24 20.71
C LEU A 759 35.01 0.93 21.07
N THR A 760 35.24 -0.12 21.86
CA THR A 760 36.57 -0.60 22.21
C THR A 760 37.29 -1.23 21.02
N GLU A 761 36.57 -1.98 20.18
CA GLU A 761 37.09 -2.60 18.95
C GLU A 761 37.43 -1.55 17.87
N LEU A 762 36.60 -0.51 17.75
CA LEU A 762 36.78 0.57 16.76
C LEU A 762 37.86 1.58 17.14
N LEU A 763 38.18 1.74 18.42
CA LEU A 763 39.18 2.71 18.89
C LEU A 763 40.56 2.54 18.22
N PRO A 764 41.22 1.36 18.24
CA PRO A 764 42.53 1.20 17.60
C PRO A 764 42.47 1.38 16.08
N LEU A 765 41.36 0.99 15.44
CA LEU A 765 41.16 1.15 13.99
C LEU A 765 41.01 2.63 13.64
N ARG A 766 40.31 3.41 14.48
CA ARG A 766 40.15 4.86 14.34
C ARG A 766 41.48 5.57 14.52
N GLU A 767 42.27 5.21 15.52
CA GLU A 767 43.61 5.78 15.75
C GLU A 767 44.59 5.48 14.62
N ALA A 768 44.49 4.31 14.00
CA ALA A 768 45.26 3.92 12.82
C ALA A 768 44.75 4.57 11.50
N GLY A 769 43.66 5.36 11.55
CA GLY A 769 43.04 5.99 10.38
C GLY A 769 42.35 5.00 9.44
N GLN A 770 42.03 3.79 9.91
CA GLN A 770 41.41 2.72 9.12
C GLN A 770 39.88 2.79 9.11
N VAL A 771 39.27 3.59 9.98
CA VAL A 771 37.82 3.82 10.03
C VAL A 771 37.52 5.23 10.55
N VAL A 772 36.50 5.87 9.99
CA VAL A 772 35.94 7.13 10.50
C VAL A 772 34.65 6.84 11.25
N VAL A 773 34.58 7.22 12.53
CA VAL A 773 33.37 7.06 13.35
C VAL A 773 32.64 8.40 13.45
N GLU A 774 31.43 8.46 12.94
CA GLU A 774 30.59 9.65 12.90
C GLU A 774 29.39 9.53 13.85
N TRP A 775 29.12 10.62 14.57
CA TRP A 775 28.00 10.73 15.49
C TRP A 775 27.07 11.88 15.05
N PRO A 776 26.03 11.59 14.25
CA PRO A 776 25.13 12.62 13.74
C PRO A 776 24.45 13.48 14.82
N LYS A 777 24.43 13.05 16.10
CA LYS A 777 23.71 13.72 17.22
C LYS A 777 24.52 13.84 18.51
N GLY A 778 25.83 13.86 18.37
CA GLY A 778 26.72 13.86 19.52
C GLY A 778 26.83 12.51 20.19
N GLU A 779 27.91 12.33 20.92
CA GLU A 779 28.29 11.08 21.56
C GLU A 779 27.45 10.87 22.84
N LYS A 780 26.54 9.87 22.82
CA LYS A 780 25.78 9.46 24.01
C LYS A 780 26.59 8.55 24.94
N LEU A 781 27.45 7.71 24.35
CA LEU A 781 28.36 6.80 25.04
C LEU A 781 29.79 7.14 24.64
N ARG A 782 30.68 7.32 25.61
CA ARG A 782 32.09 7.65 25.41
C ARG A 782 32.99 6.66 26.12
N LEU A 783 33.94 6.10 25.39
CA LEU A 783 35.05 5.38 25.99
C LEU A 783 36.12 6.39 26.42
N ALA A 784 36.44 6.44 27.72
CA ALA A 784 37.53 7.26 28.23
C ALA A 784 38.91 6.67 27.89
N GLY A 785 38.95 5.35 27.63
CA GLY A 785 40.14 4.60 27.29
C GLY A 785 39.99 3.12 27.67
N THR A 786 41.02 2.35 27.35
CA THR A 786 41.19 0.95 27.80
C THR A 786 42.31 0.91 28.82
N ALA A 787 42.01 0.40 30.01
CA ALA A 787 42.97 0.19 31.08
C ALA A 787 43.51 -1.24 31.06
N ASP A 788 44.83 -1.36 31.09
CA ASP A 788 45.58 -2.61 31.23
C ASP A 788 46.49 -2.58 32.48
N LEU A 789 47.08 -3.72 32.83
CA LEU A 789 47.94 -3.89 34.01
C LEU A 789 49.09 -2.90 34.06
N ASN A 790 49.69 -2.53 32.92
CA ASN A 790 50.81 -1.59 32.84
C ASN A 790 50.47 -0.17 33.30
N GLN A 791 49.18 0.18 33.29
CA GLN A 791 48.66 1.47 33.74
C GLN A 791 48.28 1.47 35.23
N VAL A 792 48.42 0.32 35.91
CA VAL A 792 48.17 0.19 37.34
C VAL A 792 49.44 0.49 38.12
N ALA A 793 49.34 1.41 39.07
CA ALA A 793 50.36 1.68 40.07
C ALA A 793 49.83 1.29 41.45
N LEU A 794 50.55 0.38 42.13
CA LEU A 794 50.20 -0.12 43.45
C LEU A 794 51.27 0.28 44.46
N GLN A 795 50.84 0.71 45.63
CA GLN A 795 51.69 0.97 46.78
C GLN A 795 51.24 0.12 47.96
N VAL A 796 52.18 -0.63 48.53
CA VAL A 796 51.92 -1.51 49.67
C VAL A 796 52.68 -1.00 50.89
N LYS A 797 51.95 -0.80 51.99
CA LYS A 797 52.49 -0.42 53.30
C LYS A 797 52.08 -1.46 54.34
N ALA A 798 53.07 -2.04 55.02
CA ALA A 798 52.82 -2.91 56.16
C ALA A 798 52.18 -2.13 57.31
N LYS A 799 51.09 -2.66 57.88
CA LYS A 799 50.31 -2.07 58.96
C LYS A 799 49.86 -3.15 59.94
N GLN A 800 50.70 -3.42 60.94
CA GLN A 800 50.55 -4.55 61.86
C GLN A 800 50.44 -5.88 61.08
N ASP A 801 49.37 -6.65 61.29
CA ASP A 801 49.13 -7.94 60.64
C ASP A 801 48.51 -7.81 59.23
N TRP A 802 48.25 -6.57 58.79
CA TRP A 802 47.60 -6.27 57.51
C TRP A 802 48.52 -5.49 56.58
N LEU A 803 48.23 -5.58 55.29
CA LEU A 803 48.86 -4.77 54.27
C LEU A 803 47.87 -3.71 53.83
N ALA A 804 48.21 -2.45 54.12
CA ALA A 804 47.49 -1.33 53.56
C ALA A 804 47.87 -1.19 52.09
N LEU A 805 46.86 -1.27 51.24
CA LEU A 805 46.95 -1.15 49.79
C LEU A 805 46.47 0.25 49.40
N ASP A 806 47.29 0.94 48.64
CA ASP A 806 46.92 2.15 47.93
C ASP A 806 47.26 1.96 46.46
N GLY A 807 46.51 2.57 45.56
CA GLY A 807 46.74 2.36 44.15
C GLY A 807 45.93 3.26 43.26
N GLU A 808 46.40 3.39 42.04
CA GLU A 808 45.87 4.28 41.03
C GLU A 808 45.94 3.60 39.66
N VAL A 809 44.92 3.81 38.84
CA VAL A 809 44.85 3.34 37.46
C VAL A 809 44.79 4.54 36.55
N GLN A 810 45.77 4.65 35.64
CA GLN A 810 45.80 5.71 34.65
C GLN A 810 44.84 5.40 33.50
N VAL A 811 43.87 6.29 33.26
CA VAL A 811 42.82 6.12 32.24
C VAL A 811 43.20 6.80 30.92
N SER A 812 43.79 7.99 30.98
CA SER A 812 44.23 8.76 29.81
C SER A 812 45.36 9.75 30.17
N GLU A 813 45.88 10.51 29.21
CA GLU A 813 46.84 11.61 29.44
C GLU A 813 46.19 12.73 30.28
N GLY A 814 46.19 12.56 31.61
CA GLY A 814 45.69 13.54 32.58
C GLY A 814 44.57 13.04 33.50
N ARG A 815 44.06 11.81 33.34
CA ARG A 815 43.01 11.25 34.20
C ARG A 815 43.47 9.98 34.91
N VAL A 816 43.35 9.98 36.24
CA VAL A 816 43.72 8.86 37.12
C VAL A 816 42.55 8.53 38.02
N ILE A 817 42.30 7.24 38.25
CA ILE A 817 41.24 6.75 39.15
C ILE A 817 41.90 6.03 40.32
N ALA A 818 41.48 6.37 41.53
CA ALA A 818 41.90 5.65 42.72
C ALA A 818 41.37 4.20 42.68
N LEU A 819 42.23 3.24 42.99
CA LEU A 819 41.93 1.81 42.96
C LEU A 819 40.70 1.46 43.81
N GLN A 820 40.54 2.11 44.96
CA GLN A 820 39.37 1.93 45.82
C GLN A 820 38.06 2.30 45.10
N GLU A 821 38.07 3.41 44.38
CA GLU A 821 36.88 3.87 43.65
C GLU A 821 36.59 2.97 42.45
N LEU A 822 37.64 2.48 41.77
CA LEU A 822 37.51 1.49 40.70
C LEU A 822 36.90 0.18 41.21
N LEU A 823 37.43 -0.40 42.29
CA LEU A 823 36.92 -1.62 42.90
C LEU A 823 35.49 -1.46 43.42
N ARG A 824 35.11 -0.28 43.91
CA ARG A 824 33.75 0.03 44.34
C ARG A 824 32.79 0.02 43.15
N ARG A 825 33.13 0.71 42.05
CA ARG A 825 32.29 0.78 40.85
C ARG A 825 32.15 -0.57 40.15
N MET A 826 33.16 -1.43 40.22
CA MET A 826 33.06 -2.81 39.75
C MET A 826 32.07 -3.67 40.56
N GLN A 827 31.65 -3.24 41.76
CA GLN A 827 30.60 -3.95 42.52
C GLN A 827 29.20 -3.68 41.96
N ASP A 828 29.01 -2.53 41.31
CA ASP A 828 27.71 -2.14 40.78
C ASP A 828 27.29 -3.06 39.62
N ASP A 829 28.26 -3.55 38.83
CA ASP A 829 28.08 -4.60 37.81
C ASP A 829 29.33 -5.52 37.73
N PRO A 830 29.35 -6.62 38.49
CA PRO A 830 30.51 -7.54 38.51
C PRO A 830 30.69 -8.30 37.19
N SER A 831 29.63 -8.46 36.40
CA SER A 831 29.66 -9.17 35.11
C SER A 831 30.36 -8.35 34.04
N SER A 832 30.16 -7.03 34.04
CA SER A 832 30.69 -6.17 33.00
C SER A 832 32.20 -5.96 33.08
N ARG A 833 32.83 -5.75 31.93
CA ARG A 833 34.22 -5.24 31.84
C ARG A 833 34.30 -3.73 31.70
N PHE A 834 33.16 -3.04 31.68
CA PHE A 834 33.08 -1.60 31.54
C PHE A 834 32.72 -0.96 32.87
N VAL A 835 33.53 -0.01 33.32
CA VAL A 835 33.31 0.71 34.56
C VAL A 835 32.84 2.12 34.26
N THR A 836 31.67 2.50 34.76
CA THR A 836 31.10 3.84 34.58
C THR A 836 31.92 4.90 35.31
N LEU A 837 32.34 5.94 34.60
CA LEU A 837 33.10 7.07 35.14
C LEU A 837 32.19 8.23 35.56
N GLU A 838 31.39 8.71 34.61
CA GLU A 838 30.40 9.78 34.71
C GLU A 838 29.23 9.43 33.79
N ASP A 839 28.13 10.19 33.82
CA ASP A 839 26.96 9.92 32.97
C ASP A 839 27.36 9.84 31.49
N GLY A 840 27.27 8.63 30.91
CA GLY A 840 27.61 8.33 29.52
C GLY A 840 29.11 8.11 29.23
N GLN A 841 30.00 8.11 30.23
CA GLN A 841 31.44 7.88 30.05
C GLN A 841 31.91 6.61 30.77
N TYR A 842 32.64 5.73 30.06
CA TYR A 842 33.03 4.41 30.54
C TYR A 842 34.53 4.13 30.38
N LEU A 843 35.09 3.29 31.25
CA LEU A 843 36.44 2.74 31.19
C LEU A 843 36.36 1.26 30.82
N ALA A 844 37.02 0.85 29.73
CA ALA A 844 37.16 -0.57 29.40
C ALA A 844 38.32 -1.20 30.17
N LEU A 845 38.12 -2.35 30.79
CA LEU A 845 39.19 -3.14 31.41
C LEU A 845 39.63 -4.27 30.49
N THR A 846 40.95 -4.50 30.36
CA THR A 846 41.44 -5.73 29.74
C THR A 846 40.99 -6.95 30.55
N GLN A 847 40.81 -8.09 29.90
CA GLN A 847 40.38 -9.32 30.59
C GLN A 847 41.35 -9.70 31.71
N LYS A 848 42.66 -9.53 31.49
CA LYS A 848 43.71 -9.76 32.49
C LYS A 848 43.55 -8.83 33.69
N LEU A 849 43.43 -7.52 33.44
CA LEU A 849 43.25 -6.55 34.52
C LEU A 849 41.98 -6.82 35.31
N ARG A 850 40.85 -7.06 34.64
CA ARG A 850 39.57 -7.37 35.28
C ARG A 850 39.68 -8.62 36.17
N GLN A 851 40.30 -9.69 35.68
CA GLN A 851 40.48 -10.92 36.45
C GLN A 851 41.24 -10.65 37.75
N HIS A 852 42.40 -9.99 37.68
CA HIS A 852 43.18 -9.67 38.87
C HIS A 852 42.48 -8.69 39.81
N LEU A 853 41.68 -7.74 39.29
CA LEU A 853 40.89 -6.84 40.12
C LEU A 853 39.76 -7.59 40.86
N LEU A 854 39.13 -8.58 40.24
CA LEU A 854 38.13 -9.44 40.88
C LEU A 854 38.76 -10.34 41.96
N GLU A 855 39.92 -10.94 41.68
CA GLU A 855 40.70 -11.70 42.67
C GLU A 855 41.12 -10.80 43.84
N MET A 856 41.57 -9.58 43.56
CA MET A 856 41.93 -8.59 44.57
C MET A 856 40.71 -8.20 45.41
N GLN A 857 39.57 -7.97 44.79
CA GLN A 857 38.32 -7.63 45.47
C GLN A 857 37.89 -8.72 46.46
N ALA A 858 38.12 -10.00 46.14
CA ALA A 858 37.84 -11.12 47.03
C ALA A 858 38.79 -11.21 48.25
N LEU A 859 40.00 -10.65 48.14
CA LEU A 859 41.05 -10.76 49.16
C LEU A 859 41.24 -9.47 49.99
N VAL A 860 40.67 -8.35 49.54
CA VAL A 860 40.80 -7.04 50.16
C VAL A 860 39.55 -6.71 50.99
N THR A 861 39.76 -6.14 52.17
CA THR A 861 38.72 -5.59 53.05
C THR A 861 38.86 -4.06 53.13
N ASN A 862 37.75 -3.34 52.99
CA ASN A 862 37.74 -1.88 53.16
C ASN A 862 37.38 -1.53 54.61
N ARG A 863 38.32 -0.92 55.35
CA ARG A 863 38.10 -0.51 56.74
C ARG A 863 38.39 0.97 56.91
N LYS A 864 37.33 1.77 57.16
CA LYS A 864 37.40 3.24 57.31
C LYS A 864 38.05 3.95 56.10
N GLY A 865 37.76 3.49 54.89
CA GLY A 865 38.29 4.10 53.67
C GLY A 865 39.69 3.63 53.27
N GLU A 866 40.29 2.67 53.99
CA GLU A 866 41.59 2.08 53.66
C GLU A 866 41.40 0.63 53.20
N LEU A 867 41.94 0.30 52.02
CA LEU A 867 41.97 -1.07 51.52
C LEU A 867 43.05 -1.87 52.27
N ARG A 868 42.66 -3.01 52.83
CA ARG A 868 43.55 -3.89 53.60
C ARG A 868 43.44 -5.33 53.12
N MET A 869 44.56 -5.96 52.86
CA MET A 869 44.63 -7.40 52.57
C MET A 869 45.52 -8.12 53.57
N HIS A 870 45.23 -9.41 53.77
CA HIS A 870 46.06 -10.23 54.64
C HIS A 870 47.38 -10.56 53.94
N GLY A 871 48.45 -10.74 54.72
CA GLY A 871 49.79 -11.04 54.19
C GLY A 871 49.87 -12.26 53.27
N LEU A 872 48.99 -13.24 53.48
CA LEU A 872 48.87 -14.46 52.66
C LEU A 872 48.45 -14.17 51.22
N ALA A 873 47.63 -13.14 51.01
CA ALA A 873 47.15 -12.74 49.68
C ALA A 873 48.22 -12.00 48.88
N GLY A 874 49.44 -11.87 49.43
CA GLY A 874 50.45 -11.03 48.85
C GLY A 874 51.01 -11.52 47.52
N GLU A 875 50.91 -12.82 47.25
CA GLU A 875 51.32 -13.43 45.99
C GLU A 875 50.59 -12.80 44.79
N LEU A 876 49.30 -12.47 44.92
CA LEU A 876 48.53 -11.80 43.86
C LEU A 876 49.17 -10.48 43.42
N LEU A 877 49.72 -9.69 44.35
CA LEU A 877 50.37 -8.42 44.02
C LEU A 877 51.69 -8.63 43.29
N GLU A 878 52.39 -9.73 43.58
CA GLU A 878 53.61 -10.11 42.87
C GLU A 878 53.27 -10.61 41.45
N GLU A 879 52.24 -11.45 41.30
CA GLU A 879 51.71 -11.88 40.00
C GLU A 879 51.29 -10.70 39.12
N MET A 880 50.54 -9.74 39.67
CA MET A 880 50.17 -8.52 38.96
C MET A 880 51.40 -7.70 38.55
N SER A 881 52.43 -7.65 39.39
CA SER A 881 53.68 -6.93 39.09
C SER A 881 54.47 -7.62 37.99
N GLU A 882 54.56 -8.95 38.00
CA GLU A 882 55.20 -9.75 36.95
C GLU A 882 54.45 -9.62 35.62
N ALA A 883 53.12 -9.50 35.69
CA ALA A 883 52.26 -9.26 34.54
C ALA A 883 52.25 -7.80 34.04
N GLY A 884 52.98 -6.89 34.70
CA GLY A 884 53.29 -5.55 34.21
C GLY A 884 52.86 -4.37 35.10
N ALA A 885 52.14 -4.60 36.20
CA ALA A 885 51.76 -3.53 37.13
C ALA A 885 52.97 -2.92 37.86
N LYS A 886 52.94 -1.60 38.10
CA LYS A 886 54.00 -0.91 38.84
C LYS A 886 53.79 -1.09 40.34
N LEU A 887 54.55 -1.97 40.97
CA LEU A 887 54.46 -2.21 42.41
C LEU A 887 55.55 -1.47 43.20
N LYS A 888 55.14 -0.50 44.03
CA LYS A 888 56.01 0.14 45.03
C LYS A 888 55.78 -0.49 46.41
N ALA A 889 56.60 -1.49 46.71
CA ALA A 889 56.57 -2.17 48.00
C ALA A 889 57.64 -1.65 48.98
N ASN A 890 57.28 -1.57 50.26
CA ASN A 890 58.22 -1.24 51.33
C ASN A 890 59.13 -2.45 51.69
N ALA A 891 60.21 -2.21 52.45
CA ALA A 891 61.15 -3.27 52.84
C ALA A 891 60.50 -4.40 53.67
N ALA A 892 59.44 -4.10 54.42
CA ALA A 892 58.73 -5.08 55.24
C ALA A 892 58.00 -6.12 54.37
N TRP A 893 57.31 -5.68 53.32
CA TRP A 893 56.69 -6.57 52.34
C TRP A 893 57.72 -7.47 51.64
N LYS A 894 58.83 -6.91 51.17
CA LYS A 894 59.88 -7.68 50.50
C LYS A 894 60.44 -8.79 51.39
N ARG A 895 60.58 -8.54 52.70
CA ARG A 895 60.98 -9.56 53.68
C ARG A 895 59.93 -10.66 53.85
N GLN A 896 58.64 -10.30 53.85
CA GLN A 896 57.55 -11.27 53.96
C GLN A 896 57.47 -12.20 52.74
N GLN A 897 57.66 -11.65 51.53
CA GLN A 897 57.72 -12.45 50.30
C GLN A 897 58.96 -13.36 50.25
N ALA A 898 60.12 -12.85 50.69
CA ALA A 898 61.32 -13.67 50.82
C ALA A 898 61.07 -14.87 51.76
N ARG A 899 60.44 -14.65 52.92
CA ARG A 899 60.07 -15.73 53.85
C ARG A 899 59.09 -16.74 53.27
N LEU A 900 58.12 -16.31 52.48
CA LEU A 900 57.21 -17.22 51.77
C LEU A 900 57.97 -18.10 50.78
N ARG A 901 58.88 -17.50 49.99
CA ARG A 901 59.72 -18.24 49.04
C ARG A 901 60.66 -19.22 49.76
N GLU A 902 61.29 -18.79 50.84
CA GLU A 902 62.11 -19.64 51.71
C GLU A 902 61.28 -20.80 52.28
N ALA A 903 60.09 -20.53 52.82
CA ALA A 903 59.17 -21.54 53.34
C ALA A 903 58.75 -22.56 52.28
N ARG A 904 58.49 -22.15 51.03
CA ARG A 904 58.16 -23.08 49.92
C ARG A 904 59.32 -24.01 49.58
N SER A 905 60.54 -23.48 49.59
CA SER A 905 61.77 -24.24 49.29
C SER A 905 62.25 -25.08 50.47
N LEU A 906 61.73 -24.84 51.67
CA LEU A 906 62.13 -25.55 52.87
C LEU A 906 61.75 -27.03 52.76
N VAL A 907 62.72 -27.90 53.07
CA VAL A 907 62.54 -29.35 53.22
C VAL A 907 62.81 -29.69 54.69
N PRO A 908 61.78 -29.59 55.56
CA PRO A 908 61.92 -29.89 56.97
C PRO A 908 62.29 -31.36 57.19
N VAL A 909 63.24 -31.59 58.08
CA VAL A 909 63.62 -32.92 58.55
C VAL A 909 63.15 -33.07 59.98
N VAL A 910 62.62 -34.24 60.33
CA VAL A 910 62.18 -34.52 61.69
C VAL A 910 63.39 -34.40 62.65
N PRO A 911 63.25 -33.69 63.78
CA PRO A 911 64.36 -33.53 64.72
C PRO A 911 64.91 -34.88 65.19
N PRO A 912 66.24 -35.06 65.23
CA PRO A 912 66.85 -36.35 65.59
C PRO A 912 66.61 -36.74 67.06
N ASP A 913 66.27 -35.78 67.91
CA ASP A 913 65.89 -35.93 69.31
C ASP A 913 64.40 -36.26 69.52
N PHE A 914 63.61 -36.29 68.43
CA PHE A 914 62.21 -36.70 68.47
C PHE A 914 62.08 -38.24 68.62
N GLN A 915 61.59 -38.70 69.77
CA GLN A 915 61.51 -40.13 70.11
C GLN A 915 60.21 -40.81 69.69
N ALA A 916 59.83 -40.67 68.42
CA ALA A 916 58.71 -41.42 67.82
C ALA A 916 58.84 -41.53 66.30
N ASP A 917 58.33 -42.62 65.73
CA ASP A 917 58.26 -42.82 64.28
C ASP A 917 57.02 -42.15 63.68
N LEU A 918 57.22 -41.19 62.77
CA LEU A 918 56.12 -40.59 62.02
C LEU A 918 55.70 -41.51 60.86
N ARG A 919 54.40 -41.73 60.73
CA ARG A 919 53.82 -42.35 59.52
C ARG A 919 53.99 -41.40 58.31
N PRO A 920 53.99 -41.89 57.06
CA PRO A 920 54.22 -41.04 55.87
C PRO A 920 53.35 -39.77 55.81
N TYR A 921 52.05 -39.88 56.12
CA TYR A 921 51.15 -38.73 56.15
C TYR A 921 51.41 -37.77 57.34
N GLN A 922 51.99 -38.27 58.44
CA GLN A 922 52.38 -37.46 59.58
C GLN A 922 53.68 -36.71 59.31
N GLU A 923 54.60 -37.33 58.57
CA GLU A 923 55.79 -36.65 58.07
C GLU A 923 55.41 -35.54 57.08
N GLU A 924 54.45 -35.78 56.18
CA GLU A 924 53.92 -34.74 55.29
C GLU A 924 53.24 -33.61 56.07
N GLY A 925 52.41 -33.94 57.07
CA GLY A 925 51.78 -32.97 57.97
C GLY A 925 52.79 -32.14 58.76
N PHE A 926 53.84 -32.78 59.31
CA PHE A 926 54.97 -32.10 59.96
C PHE A 926 55.69 -31.15 58.98
N ARG A 927 56.04 -31.62 57.77
CA ARG A 927 56.70 -30.78 56.75
C ARG A 927 55.84 -29.58 56.38
N TRP A 928 54.53 -29.77 56.19
CA TRP A 928 53.59 -28.68 55.92
C TRP A 928 53.55 -27.67 57.08
N LEU A 929 53.41 -28.14 58.32
CA LEU A 929 53.44 -27.33 59.53
C LEU A 929 54.74 -26.53 59.68
N SER A 930 55.90 -27.16 59.47
CA SER A 930 57.20 -26.50 59.56
C SER A 930 57.37 -25.40 58.52
N ARG A 931 56.83 -25.58 57.30
CA ARG A 931 56.81 -24.54 56.28
C ARG A 931 55.93 -23.35 56.70
N LEU A 932 54.74 -23.61 57.25
CA LEU A 932 53.86 -22.55 57.76
C LEU A 932 54.47 -21.79 58.95
N ALA A 933 55.10 -22.51 59.88
CA ALA A 933 55.81 -21.94 61.01
C ALA A 933 57.01 -21.07 60.56
N HIS A 934 57.78 -21.55 59.57
CA HIS A 934 58.88 -20.80 58.98
C HIS A 934 58.39 -19.52 58.26
N TRP A 935 57.25 -19.60 57.57
CA TRP A 935 56.60 -18.43 56.97
C TRP A 935 56.12 -17.43 58.03
N GLY A 936 55.79 -17.90 59.24
CA GLY A 936 55.28 -17.08 60.34
C GLY A 936 53.76 -16.92 60.31
N VAL A 937 53.04 -17.90 59.76
CA VAL A 937 51.57 -17.90 59.69
C VAL A 937 51.01 -19.04 60.55
N GLY A 938 49.83 -18.82 61.12
CA GLY A 938 49.15 -19.85 61.92
C GLY A 938 48.61 -20.98 61.04
N ALA A 939 48.60 -22.20 61.57
CA ALA A 939 47.97 -23.36 60.95
C ALA A 939 46.75 -23.81 61.78
N CYS A 940 45.63 -24.09 61.12
CA CYS A 940 44.49 -24.75 61.75
C CYS A 940 44.48 -26.21 61.31
N LEU A 941 44.80 -27.14 62.21
CA LEU A 941 44.82 -28.57 61.94
C LEU A 941 43.46 -29.20 62.28
N ALA A 942 42.50 -29.01 61.39
CA ALA A 942 41.14 -29.56 61.52
C ALA A 942 41.04 -30.87 60.73
N ASP A 943 41.10 -31.99 61.43
CA ASP A 943 41.02 -33.35 60.87
C ASP A 943 40.25 -34.26 61.85
N ASP A 944 39.72 -35.39 61.40
CA ASP A 944 38.91 -36.30 62.24
C ASP A 944 39.75 -36.91 63.39
N MET A 945 39.10 -37.18 64.53
CA MET A 945 39.78 -37.59 65.76
C MET A 945 40.53 -38.93 65.57
N GLY A 946 41.84 -38.95 65.87
CA GLY A 946 42.64 -40.19 65.92
C GLY A 946 43.84 -40.29 64.97
N LEU A 947 44.06 -39.33 64.07
CA LEU A 947 45.09 -39.44 63.03
C LEU A 947 46.51 -38.96 63.42
N GLY A 948 46.72 -38.43 64.63
CA GLY A 948 48.08 -38.12 65.15
C GLY A 948 48.53 -36.66 64.99
N LYS A 949 47.62 -35.71 65.09
CA LYS A 949 47.91 -34.26 65.11
C LYS A 949 48.88 -33.86 66.22
N THR A 950 48.75 -34.50 67.40
CA THR A 950 49.63 -34.26 68.55
C THR A 950 51.06 -34.66 68.24
N VAL A 951 51.29 -35.82 67.62
CA VAL A 951 52.65 -36.28 67.32
C VAL A 951 53.30 -35.41 66.24
N GLN A 952 52.53 -34.91 65.26
CA GLN A 952 52.99 -33.92 64.27
C GLN A 952 53.36 -32.57 64.90
N ALA A 953 52.54 -32.07 65.83
CA ALA A 953 52.80 -30.82 66.54
C ALA A 953 54.00 -30.93 67.49
N LEU A 954 54.17 -32.06 68.17
CA LEU A 954 55.34 -32.34 69.00
C LEU A 954 56.62 -32.50 68.19
N ALA A 955 56.54 -32.95 66.93
CA ALA A 955 57.69 -32.97 66.04
C ALA A 955 58.09 -31.57 65.56
N LEU A 956 57.14 -30.62 65.51
CA LEU A 956 57.36 -29.22 65.12
C LEU A 956 57.97 -28.37 66.25
N LEU A 957 57.46 -28.53 67.47
CA LEU A 957 57.88 -27.81 68.68
C LEU A 957 59.25 -28.27 69.15
#